data_AF-A0A662ED01-F1
#
_entry.id   AF-A0A662ED01-F1
#
_cell.length_a   1.000
_cell.length_b   1.000
_cell.length_c   1.000
_cell.angle_alpha   90.00
_cell.angle_beta   90.00
_cell.angle_gamma   90.00
#
_symmetry.space_group_name_H-M   'P 1'
#
loop_
_entity.id
_entity.type
_entity.pdbx_description
1 polymer ?
#
loop_
_entity_poly.entity_id
_entity_poly.type
_entity_poly.pdbx_seq_one_letter_code
_entity_poly.pdbx_strand_id
1 'polypeptide(L)'
;MNLRYDRVLSHPLLKADLEAHPALKDLAILRVPRQTNYLLTPKQARALQLLVRRNTPMMINETLLQGWIARFRAVWERDRREEPKGYTLLTHADEHRRQEERAQRLLTMERIPNLTAEDLRELLKGTDALSFWRDRDGRLDKILTDEGVERIRDALFSLIATAERGLTPDDFRRAINAMRGLGVLAVSEFLTHRFPDRYWIYSPNVTLTAFQELGLDVKVALPRGQKNDDHIYIALQEPMDQVVAALRDCGFPETNYHFADLFLKFVEEKSKQGRLQRIWKISAGRGGRVWPEFRDHSIVGIGFTQVKVDPREFESLEAMKVAARQVAEEKVSHEAVAQIWIFAQEMSIGDIVVAYGNKTVLGIGVITGEYVHSHDKPFPFGRQRTVRWMDLTPRATSAFSPELRSTLSQNITIIELTAEQLAEIQGSYPSSSPMSSLSGYLSASGFHFPDHLLTTYYLSLQTKPFAILTGISGTGKTKLAQLFAEWMSPVVETEVTVTESPEPTDTVFYVEIKPYMLKYNRAVVPVSAWQYFDVPELGQSTRVRLIYPGGEELCKLGLQPHPQNPNGYLQLLFKGGLRQWMRNKLVVGDLLRIETIDEGRAYRLEKYRPQTRTVIERERNYAFVPVRPDWTDSRGLLGFHNLITGTYSATDFLR
;
A
#
# COMPACT_ATOMS: atom_id res chain seq x y z
N MET A 1 34.67 3.97 19.76
CA MET A 1 33.79 2.99 19.10
C MET A 1 32.37 3.51 19.28
N ASN A 2 31.86 4.28 18.29
CA ASN A 2 30.51 4.84 18.37
C ASN A 2 29.50 3.74 18.06
N LEU A 3 28.91 3.15 19.10
CA LEU A 3 27.78 2.23 18.94
C LEU A 3 26.58 3.05 18.43
N ARG A 4 26.12 2.74 17.21
CA ARG A 4 24.88 3.26 16.65
C ARG A 4 23.80 2.18 16.85
N TYR A 5 22.66 2.58 17.42
CA TYR A 5 21.49 1.71 17.46
C TYR A 5 20.80 1.76 16.09
N ASP A 6 20.85 0.66 15.35
CA ASP A 6 20.17 0.56 14.06
C ASP A 6 18.67 0.28 14.20
N ARG A 7 18.27 -0.44 15.26
CA ARG A 7 16.88 -0.84 15.52
C ARG A 7 16.67 -1.25 16.99
N VAL A 8 15.50 -0.96 17.54
CA VAL A 8 15.00 -1.50 18.81
C VAL A 8 13.94 -2.57 18.49
N LEU A 9 14.04 -3.76 19.07
CA LEU A 9 13.06 -4.83 18.85
C LEU A 9 11.84 -4.62 19.75
N SER A 10 10.63 -4.64 19.18
CA SER A 10 9.37 -4.55 19.93
C SER A 10 9.11 -5.82 20.75
N HIS A 11 9.53 -6.99 20.25
CA HIS A 11 9.55 -8.26 20.97
C HIS A 11 11.00 -8.75 21.14
N PRO A 12 11.49 -8.90 22.39
CA PRO A 12 12.86 -9.34 22.62
C PRO A 12 13.05 -10.79 22.17
N LEU A 13 14.23 -11.10 21.62
CA LEU A 13 14.63 -12.49 21.38
C LEU A 13 14.86 -13.17 22.74
N LEU A 14 14.12 -14.23 23.03
CA LEU A 14 14.24 -14.93 24.29
C LEU A 14 15.44 -15.88 24.26
N LYS A 15 15.98 -16.19 25.44
CA LYS A 15 17.08 -17.14 25.59
C LYS A 15 16.77 -18.51 24.95
N ALA A 16 15.53 -18.97 25.09
CA ALA A 16 15.06 -20.23 24.50
C ALA A 16 15.15 -20.22 22.95
N ASP A 17 14.84 -19.08 22.31
CA ASP A 17 14.90 -18.95 20.84
C ASP A 17 16.34 -19.06 20.33
N LEU A 18 17.30 -18.54 21.10
CA LEU A 18 18.72 -18.60 20.78
C LEU A 18 19.29 -20.00 21.00
N GLU A 19 18.90 -20.68 22.07
CA GLU A 19 19.33 -22.05 22.40
C GLU A 19 18.77 -23.09 21.41
N ALA A 20 17.55 -22.88 20.90
CA ALA A 20 16.96 -23.74 19.89
C ALA A 20 17.67 -23.68 18.53
N HIS A 21 18.38 -22.57 18.23
CA HIS A 21 19.02 -22.38 16.93
C HIS A 21 20.45 -22.95 16.89
N PRO A 22 20.79 -23.90 15.99
CA PRO A 22 22.07 -24.62 16.00
C PRO A 22 23.32 -23.74 15.89
N ALA A 23 23.20 -22.58 15.26
CA ALA A 23 24.29 -21.61 15.11
C ALA A 23 24.38 -20.58 16.26
N LEU A 24 23.37 -20.47 17.12
CA LEU A 24 23.26 -19.42 18.15
C LEU A 24 23.30 -19.96 19.58
N LYS A 25 23.08 -21.26 19.79
CA LYS A 25 23.18 -21.92 21.10
C LYS A 25 24.52 -21.70 21.83
N ASP A 26 25.58 -21.38 21.08
CA ASP A 26 26.94 -21.19 21.59
C ASP A 26 27.36 -19.71 21.67
N LEU A 27 26.41 -18.78 21.59
CA LEU A 27 26.68 -17.35 21.75
C LEU A 27 27.33 -17.06 23.11
N ALA A 28 28.40 -16.25 23.11
CA ALA A 28 29.18 -15.95 24.31
C ALA A 28 28.32 -15.33 25.43
N ILE A 29 27.32 -14.50 25.09
CA ILE A 29 26.39 -13.90 26.06
C ILE A 29 25.54 -14.93 26.82
N LEU A 30 25.31 -16.12 26.25
CA LEU A 30 24.53 -17.18 26.91
C LEU A 30 25.35 -17.94 27.96
N ARG A 31 26.68 -17.92 27.84
CA ARG A 31 27.61 -18.65 28.70
C ARG A 31 28.32 -17.73 29.70
N VAL A 32 28.57 -16.48 29.32
CA VAL A 32 29.28 -15.48 30.13
C VAL A 32 28.44 -14.19 30.17
N PRO A 33 27.62 -13.98 31.21
CA PRO A 33 26.67 -12.87 31.28
C PRO A 33 27.27 -11.46 31.24
N ARG A 34 28.59 -11.33 31.48
CA ARG A 34 29.30 -10.04 31.50
C ARG A 34 29.88 -9.61 30.15
N GLN A 35 29.80 -10.44 29.11
CA GLN A 35 30.24 -10.10 27.76
C GLN A 35 29.07 -9.57 26.92
N THR A 36 28.74 -8.29 27.08
CA THR A 36 27.66 -7.63 26.33
C THR A 36 28.07 -7.16 24.94
N ASN A 37 29.38 -7.02 24.67
CA ASN A 37 29.91 -6.58 23.38
C ASN A 37 31.01 -7.53 22.89
N TYR A 38 30.73 -8.31 21.84
CA TYR A 38 31.71 -9.18 21.18
C TYR A 38 31.37 -9.36 19.70
N LEU A 39 32.37 -9.70 18.91
CA LEU A 39 32.21 -9.90 17.47
C LEU A 39 31.47 -11.21 17.20
N LEU A 40 30.37 -11.14 16.44
CA LEU A 40 29.67 -12.32 15.96
C LEU A 40 30.38 -12.88 14.73
N THR A 41 30.42 -14.21 14.61
CA THR A 41 30.80 -14.83 13.33
C THR A 41 29.77 -14.48 12.24
N PRO A 42 30.14 -14.45 10.95
CA PRO A 42 29.18 -14.20 9.86
C PRO A 42 27.97 -15.15 9.88
N LYS A 43 28.17 -16.41 10.29
CA LYS A 43 27.11 -17.41 10.45
C LYS A 43 26.14 -17.05 11.60
N GLN A 44 26.67 -16.62 12.74
CA GLN A 44 25.86 -16.13 13.87
C GLN A 44 25.13 -14.83 13.53
N ALA A 45 25.81 -13.86 12.94
CA ALA A 45 25.22 -12.58 12.54
C ALA A 45 24.05 -12.79 11.56
N ARG A 46 24.23 -13.66 10.55
CA ARG A 46 23.16 -14.00 9.60
C ARG A 46 21.98 -14.71 10.27
N ALA A 47 22.24 -15.66 11.17
CA ALA A 47 21.19 -16.34 11.92
C ALA A 47 20.42 -15.37 12.84
N LEU A 48 21.11 -14.46 13.52
CA LEU A 48 20.49 -13.43 14.37
C LEU A 48 19.65 -12.46 13.54
N GLN A 49 20.15 -12.00 12.38
CA GLN A 49 19.41 -11.15 11.46
C GLN A 49 18.14 -11.82 10.94
N LEU A 50 18.15 -13.14 10.72
CA LEU A 50 16.96 -13.89 10.30
C LEU A 50 15.92 -13.99 11.41
N LEU A 51 16.34 -14.18 12.67
CA LEU A 51 15.44 -14.15 13.81
C LEU A 51 14.86 -12.74 14.06
N VAL A 52 15.69 -11.70 13.93
CA VAL A 52 15.24 -10.29 14.02
C VAL A 52 14.25 -9.94 12.90
N ARG A 53 14.45 -10.46 11.68
CA ARG A 53 13.51 -10.28 10.56
C ARG A 53 12.21 -11.05 10.76
N ARG A 54 12.28 -12.27 11.32
CA ARG A 54 11.07 -13.02 11.74
C ARG A 54 10.26 -12.30 12.81
N ASN A 55 10.90 -11.47 13.65
CA ASN A 55 10.25 -10.67 14.69
C ASN A 55 9.98 -9.20 14.25
N THR A 56 9.96 -8.89 12.95
CA THR A 56 9.49 -7.57 12.48
C THR A 56 7.98 -7.64 12.29
N PRO A 57 7.19 -6.84 13.02
CA PRO A 57 5.74 -6.95 12.98
C PRO A 57 5.20 -6.61 11.58
N MET A 58 4.28 -7.42 11.08
CA MET A 58 3.60 -7.17 9.81
C MET A 58 2.53 -6.11 10.02
N MET A 59 2.93 -4.84 9.90
CA MET A 59 2.07 -3.69 10.17
C MET A 59 1.18 -3.36 8.97
N ILE A 60 -0.11 -3.17 9.25
CA ILE A 60 -1.08 -2.62 8.31
C ILE A 60 -1.01 -1.09 8.35
N ASN A 61 -1.28 -0.42 7.23
CA ASN A 61 -1.42 1.03 7.23
C ASN A 61 -2.72 1.43 7.93
N GLU A 62 -2.59 2.00 9.14
CA GLU A 62 -3.73 2.38 9.99
C GLU A 62 -4.69 3.37 9.32
N THR A 63 -4.17 4.35 8.58
CA THR A 63 -4.99 5.33 7.85
C THR A 63 -5.83 4.67 6.77
N LEU A 64 -5.25 3.76 5.99
CA LEU A 64 -5.97 3.00 4.96
C LEU A 64 -7.01 2.08 5.60
N LEU A 65 -6.65 1.39 6.67
CA LEU A 65 -7.54 0.51 7.42
C LEU A 65 -8.77 1.27 7.95
N GLN A 66 -8.58 2.41 8.61
CA GLN A 66 -9.68 3.24 9.10
C GLN A 66 -10.58 3.76 7.96
N GLY A 67 -9.97 4.16 6.83
CA GLY A 67 -10.72 4.58 5.64
C GLY A 67 -11.61 3.46 5.08
N TRP A 68 -11.09 2.24 4.99
CA TRP A 68 -11.85 1.07 4.55
C TRP A 68 -12.94 0.67 5.54
N ILE A 69 -12.65 0.71 6.84
CA ILE A 69 -13.64 0.44 7.90
C ILE A 69 -14.81 1.43 7.84
N ALA A 70 -14.54 2.71 7.58
CA ALA A 70 -15.60 3.71 7.40
C ALA A 70 -16.52 3.40 6.21
N ARG A 71 -15.94 2.96 5.08
CA ARG A 71 -16.71 2.54 3.89
C ARG A 71 -17.52 1.28 4.16
N PHE A 72 -16.90 0.31 4.83
CA PHE A 72 -17.55 -0.95 5.22
C PHE A 72 -18.74 -0.68 6.14
N ARG A 73 -18.58 0.20 7.14
CA ARG A 73 -19.66 0.65 8.04
C ARG A 73 -20.86 1.20 7.27
N ALA A 74 -20.61 2.08 6.30
CA ALA A 74 -21.70 2.70 5.55
C ALA A 74 -22.55 1.67 4.81
N VAL A 75 -21.93 0.65 4.23
CA VAL A 75 -22.63 -0.46 3.56
C VAL A 75 -23.31 -1.37 4.58
N TRP A 76 -22.62 -1.73 5.65
CA TRP A 76 -23.16 -2.56 6.74
C TRP A 76 -24.42 -1.95 7.38
N GLU A 77 -24.40 -0.65 7.69
CA GLU A 77 -25.54 0.05 8.28
C GLU A 77 -26.70 0.23 7.29
N ARG A 78 -26.40 0.44 6.00
CA ARG A 78 -27.42 0.49 4.95
C ARG A 78 -28.12 -0.85 4.81
N ASP A 79 -27.36 -1.94 4.69
CA ASP A 79 -27.90 -3.29 4.53
C ASP A 79 -28.78 -3.68 5.75
N ARG A 80 -28.53 -3.13 6.94
CA ARG A 80 -29.38 -3.31 8.14
C ARG A 80 -30.70 -2.53 8.13
N ARG A 81 -30.79 -1.45 7.36
CA ARG A 81 -31.99 -0.59 7.29
C ARG A 81 -32.93 -1.00 6.17
N GLU A 82 -32.39 -1.60 5.12
CA GLU A 82 -33.13 -2.00 3.93
C GLU A 82 -33.35 -3.52 3.92
N GLU A 83 -34.47 -3.96 3.35
CA GLU A 83 -34.73 -5.40 3.19
C GLU A 83 -33.74 -5.97 2.15
N PRO A 84 -32.93 -7.00 2.47
CA PRO A 84 -31.88 -7.48 1.57
C PRO A 84 -32.47 -7.99 0.25
N LYS A 85 -32.13 -7.34 -0.88
CA LYS A 85 -32.42 -7.85 -2.22
C LYS A 85 -31.15 -8.45 -2.83
N GLY A 86 -31.02 -9.78 -2.76
CA GLY A 86 -29.86 -10.51 -3.29
C GLY A 86 -28.72 -10.67 -2.28
N TYR A 87 -27.51 -10.92 -2.77
CA TYR A 87 -26.31 -11.09 -1.93
C TYR A 87 -25.87 -9.74 -1.34
N THR A 88 -25.80 -9.67 -0.02
CA THR A 88 -25.41 -8.50 0.80
C THR A 88 -24.39 -8.91 1.86
N LEU A 89 -23.81 -7.95 2.58
CA LEU A 89 -22.90 -8.26 3.69
C LEU A 89 -23.61 -9.05 4.80
N LEU A 90 -24.91 -8.81 5.01
CA LEU A 90 -25.71 -9.53 6.00
C LEU A 90 -25.98 -10.97 5.59
N THR A 91 -26.36 -11.21 4.34
CA THR A 91 -26.62 -12.60 3.87
C THR A 91 -25.35 -13.44 3.92
N HIS A 92 -24.18 -12.84 3.67
CA HIS A 92 -22.90 -13.52 3.80
C HIS A 92 -22.54 -13.80 5.27
N ALA A 93 -22.79 -12.84 6.18
CA ALA A 93 -22.61 -13.06 7.62
C ALA A 93 -23.51 -14.21 8.14
N ASP A 94 -24.76 -14.30 7.67
CA ASP A 94 -25.67 -15.40 8.03
C ASP A 94 -25.24 -16.75 7.42
N GLU A 95 -24.53 -16.74 6.29
CA GLU A 95 -23.91 -17.96 5.74
C GLU A 95 -22.74 -18.42 6.61
N HIS A 96 -21.84 -17.52 7.03
CA HIS A 96 -20.79 -17.87 7.99
C HIS A 96 -21.36 -18.44 9.29
N ARG A 97 -22.43 -17.84 9.84
CA ARG A 97 -23.09 -18.35 11.05
C ARG A 97 -23.60 -19.79 10.88
N ARG A 98 -24.23 -20.09 9.73
CA ARG A 98 -24.71 -21.45 9.42
C ARG A 98 -23.57 -22.46 9.29
N GLN A 99 -22.45 -22.06 8.70
CA GLN A 99 -21.27 -22.93 8.59
C GLN A 99 -20.59 -23.15 9.94
N GLU A 100 -20.52 -22.10 10.77
CA GLU A 100 -20.03 -22.18 12.14
C GLU A 100 -20.86 -23.17 12.95
N GLU A 101 -22.19 -23.04 12.98
CA GLU A 101 -23.09 -23.96 13.69
C GLU A 101 -22.88 -25.42 13.25
N ARG A 102 -22.70 -25.64 11.94
CA ARG A 102 -22.43 -26.97 11.39
C ARG A 102 -21.07 -27.51 11.84
N ALA A 103 -20.02 -26.69 11.78
CA ALA A 103 -18.68 -27.07 12.21
C ALA A 103 -18.60 -27.33 13.72
N GLN A 104 -19.28 -26.54 14.56
CA GLN A 104 -19.34 -26.76 16.01
C GLN A 104 -20.00 -28.11 16.35
N ARG A 105 -20.99 -28.54 15.54
CA ARG A 105 -21.66 -29.83 15.73
C ARG A 105 -20.84 -31.02 15.22
N LEU A 106 -20.18 -30.88 14.07
CA LEU A 106 -19.58 -32.01 13.35
C LEU A 106 -18.06 -32.15 13.55
N LEU A 107 -17.33 -31.05 13.75
CA LEU A 107 -15.86 -31.03 13.88
C LEU A 107 -15.41 -31.06 15.34
N THR A 108 -15.95 -32.01 16.13
CA THR A 108 -15.49 -32.27 17.50
C THR A 108 -14.66 -33.55 17.57
N MET A 109 -13.75 -33.63 18.55
CA MET A 109 -12.89 -34.81 18.75
C MET A 109 -13.68 -36.10 18.96
N GLU A 110 -14.91 -36.02 19.47
CA GLU A 110 -15.81 -37.16 19.65
C GLU A 110 -16.60 -37.51 18.38
N ARG A 111 -17.01 -36.51 17.61
CA ARG A 111 -17.86 -36.70 16.43
C ARG A 111 -17.07 -37.09 15.20
N ILE A 112 -15.88 -36.50 15.00
CA ILE A 112 -15.04 -36.73 13.81
C ILE A 112 -14.83 -38.23 13.54
N PRO A 113 -14.41 -39.08 14.51
CA PRO A 113 -14.21 -40.52 14.29
C PRO A 113 -15.42 -41.27 13.72
N ASN A 114 -16.62 -40.71 13.88
CA ASN A 114 -17.89 -41.31 13.50
C ASN A 114 -18.59 -40.57 12.32
N LEU A 115 -17.93 -39.63 11.65
CA LEU A 115 -18.51 -38.91 10.52
C LEU A 115 -18.80 -39.86 9.36
N THR A 116 -20.05 -39.87 8.90
CA THR A 116 -20.50 -40.59 7.72
C THR A 116 -20.14 -39.82 6.44
N ALA A 117 -20.27 -40.48 5.29
CA ALA A 117 -20.16 -39.79 4.00
C ALA A 117 -21.15 -38.62 3.89
N GLU A 118 -22.35 -38.76 4.46
CA GLU A 118 -23.37 -37.70 4.44
C GLU A 118 -23.02 -36.55 5.37
N ASP A 119 -22.46 -36.81 6.55
CA ASP A 119 -21.96 -35.74 7.44
C ASP A 119 -20.83 -34.95 6.74
N LEU A 120 -19.93 -35.63 6.02
CA LEU A 120 -18.87 -34.97 5.23
C LEU A 120 -19.45 -34.19 4.04
N ARG A 121 -20.50 -34.72 3.38
CA ARG A 121 -21.22 -33.94 2.35
C ARG A 121 -21.80 -32.68 2.94
N GLU A 122 -22.44 -32.79 4.11
CA GLU A 122 -23.01 -31.64 4.81
C GLU A 122 -21.93 -30.59 5.10
N LEU A 123 -20.79 -30.99 5.66
CA LEU A 123 -19.66 -30.08 5.94
C LEU A 123 -19.16 -29.36 4.70
N LEU A 124 -19.11 -30.04 3.55
CA LEU A 124 -18.57 -29.49 2.31
C LEU A 124 -19.59 -28.68 1.49
N LYS A 125 -20.89 -28.87 1.70
CA LYS A 125 -21.97 -28.33 0.84
C LYS A 125 -22.06 -26.80 0.78
N GLY A 126 -21.33 -26.06 1.61
CA GLY A 126 -21.21 -24.60 1.45
C GLY A 126 -19.83 -24.04 1.80
N THR A 127 -18.78 -24.83 1.56
CA THR A 127 -17.42 -24.32 1.48
C THR A 127 -17.22 -23.59 0.15
N ASP A 128 -16.62 -22.41 0.16
CA ASP A 128 -16.26 -21.69 -1.06
C ASP A 128 -15.20 -22.46 -1.87
N ALA A 129 -14.50 -23.42 -1.26
CA ALA A 129 -13.57 -24.32 -1.94
C ALA A 129 -14.20 -25.16 -3.07
N LEU A 130 -15.49 -25.49 -2.96
CA LEU A 130 -16.20 -26.22 -4.01
C LEU A 130 -16.87 -25.31 -5.04
N SER A 131 -16.92 -23.99 -4.79
CA SER A 131 -17.57 -23.02 -5.68
C SER A 131 -16.98 -23.00 -7.10
N PHE A 132 -15.68 -23.32 -7.24
CA PHE A 132 -14.98 -23.43 -8.52
C PHE A 132 -15.50 -24.57 -9.42
N TRP A 133 -16.08 -25.62 -8.86
CA TRP A 133 -16.50 -26.82 -9.60
C TRP A 133 -17.97 -26.74 -10.00
N ARG A 134 -18.23 -26.92 -11.30
CA ARG A 134 -19.58 -26.81 -11.89
C ARG A 134 -20.55 -27.91 -11.40
N ASP A 135 -20.04 -29.11 -11.19
CA ASP A 135 -20.76 -30.23 -10.58
C ASP A 135 -20.23 -30.44 -9.16
N ARG A 136 -20.76 -29.64 -8.22
CA ARG A 136 -20.30 -29.66 -6.82
C ARG A 136 -20.58 -31.02 -6.20
N ASP A 137 -21.76 -31.57 -6.44
CA ASP A 137 -22.19 -32.86 -5.88
C ASP A 137 -21.38 -34.02 -6.47
N GLY A 138 -21.17 -34.06 -7.80
CA GLY A 138 -20.32 -35.08 -8.40
C GLY A 138 -18.84 -34.93 -8.06
N ARG A 139 -18.34 -33.70 -7.85
CA ARG A 139 -16.97 -33.47 -7.36
C ARG A 139 -16.81 -33.92 -5.92
N LEU A 140 -17.79 -33.63 -5.09
CA LEU A 140 -17.87 -34.05 -3.70
C LEU A 140 -17.92 -35.57 -3.60
N ASP A 141 -18.77 -36.23 -4.40
CA ASP A 141 -18.84 -37.69 -4.49
C ASP A 141 -17.51 -38.29 -4.94
N LYS A 142 -16.87 -37.67 -5.94
CA LYS A 142 -15.54 -38.08 -6.40
C LYS A 142 -14.47 -37.91 -5.32
N ILE A 143 -14.48 -36.83 -4.56
CA ILE A 143 -13.55 -36.62 -3.43
C ILE A 143 -13.79 -37.68 -2.35
N LEU A 144 -15.04 -37.90 -1.95
CA LEU A 144 -15.39 -38.90 -0.95
C LEU A 144 -15.06 -40.34 -1.39
N THR A 145 -15.06 -40.60 -2.70
CA THR A 145 -14.71 -41.90 -3.30
C THR A 145 -13.19 -42.07 -3.49
N ASP A 146 -12.52 -41.09 -4.12
CA ASP A 146 -11.09 -41.14 -4.47
C ASP A 146 -10.18 -40.95 -3.24
N GLU A 147 -10.54 -40.02 -2.34
CA GLU A 147 -9.78 -39.79 -1.11
C GLU A 147 -10.13 -40.82 -0.04
N GLY A 148 -11.38 -41.27 -0.03
CA GLY A 148 -11.95 -42.14 1.00
C GLY A 148 -12.38 -41.34 2.23
N VAL A 149 -13.62 -41.58 2.66
CA VAL A 149 -14.22 -41.00 3.89
C VAL A 149 -13.30 -41.10 5.10
N GLU A 150 -12.62 -42.24 5.27
CA GLU A 150 -11.68 -42.47 6.37
C GLU A 150 -10.47 -41.53 6.34
N ARG A 151 -9.89 -41.28 5.16
CA ARG A 151 -8.73 -40.39 5.03
C ARG A 151 -9.07 -38.95 5.38
N ILE A 152 -10.20 -38.45 4.88
CA ILE A 152 -10.69 -37.09 5.19
C ILE A 152 -10.97 -36.98 6.70
N ARG A 153 -11.58 -38.02 7.27
CA ARG A 153 -11.85 -38.09 8.71
C ARG A 153 -10.57 -38.03 9.55
N ASP A 154 -9.57 -38.82 9.21
CA ASP A 154 -8.28 -38.82 9.91
C ASP A 154 -7.55 -37.48 9.77
N ALA A 155 -7.63 -36.87 8.58
CA ALA A 155 -7.07 -35.55 8.31
C ALA A 155 -7.76 -34.47 9.16
N LEU A 156 -9.10 -34.47 9.22
CA LEU A 156 -9.88 -33.56 10.06
C LEU A 156 -9.57 -33.78 11.54
N PHE A 157 -9.50 -35.02 12.00
CA PHE A 157 -9.18 -35.34 13.40
C PHE A 157 -7.81 -34.78 13.79
N SER A 158 -6.79 -35.04 12.96
CA SER A 158 -5.44 -34.53 13.16
C SER A 158 -5.39 -32.99 13.13
N LEU A 159 -6.10 -32.37 12.17
CA LEU A 159 -6.18 -30.93 12.03
C LEU A 159 -6.81 -30.26 13.25
N ILE A 160 -7.97 -30.73 13.70
CA ILE A 160 -8.68 -30.14 14.85
C ILE A 160 -7.88 -30.37 16.14
N ALA A 161 -7.29 -31.55 16.33
CA ALA A 161 -6.45 -31.84 17.50
C ALA A 161 -5.21 -30.95 17.60
N THR A 162 -4.57 -30.64 16.45
CA THR A 162 -3.39 -29.76 16.40
C THR A 162 -3.80 -28.28 16.53
N ALA A 163 -4.91 -27.88 15.92
CA ALA A 163 -5.47 -26.54 16.03
C ALA A 163 -5.80 -26.14 17.49
N GLU A 164 -6.26 -27.06 18.34
CA GLU A 164 -6.46 -26.76 19.77
C GLU A 164 -5.16 -26.35 20.49
N ARG A 165 -4.02 -26.87 20.05
CA ARG A 165 -2.70 -26.66 20.66
C ARG A 165 -1.91 -25.52 20.00
N GLY A 166 -2.32 -25.09 18.81
CA GLY A 166 -1.61 -24.12 17.98
C GLY A 166 -1.00 -24.79 16.75
N LEU A 167 -1.31 -24.24 15.57
CA LEU A 167 -0.91 -24.77 14.27
C LEU A 167 0.47 -24.25 13.87
N THR A 168 1.34 -25.14 13.38
CA THR A 168 2.58 -24.76 12.68
C THR A 168 2.40 -24.79 11.15
N PRO A 169 3.30 -24.17 10.36
CA PRO A 169 3.24 -24.28 8.90
C PRO A 169 3.28 -25.74 8.41
N ASP A 170 4.03 -26.61 9.09
CA ASP A 170 4.11 -28.02 8.70
C ASP A 170 2.83 -28.80 9.03
N ASP A 171 2.15 -28.47 10.13
CA ASP A 171 0.82 -29.03 10.45
C ASP A 171 -0.20 -28.64 9.38
N PHE A 172 -0.23 -27.35 9.01
CA PHE A 172 -1.14 -26.85 7.99
C PHE A 172 -0.85 -27.46 6.61
N ARG A 173 0.44 -27.56 6.23
CA ARG A 173 0.85 -28.23 4.99
C ARG A 173 0.45 -29.71 4.98
N ARG A 174 0.59 -30.42 6.11
CA ARG A 174 0.14 -31.82 6.25
C ARG A 174 -1.36 -31.94 6.03
N ALA A 175 -2.15 -31.05 6.61
CA ALA A 175 -3.61 -31.06 6.44
C ALA A 175 -4.01 -30.83 4.97
N ILE A 176 -3.41 -29.86 4.29
CA ILE A 176 -3.62 -29.62 2.85
C ILE A 176 -3.28 -30.87 2.03
N ASN A 177 -2.15 -31.52 2.33
CA ASN A 177 -1.70 -32.70 1.60
C ASN A 177 -2.53 -33.95 1.88
N ALA A 178 -3.15 -34.04 3.06
CA ALA A 178 -3.99 -35.17 3.46
C ALA A 178 -5.41 -35.07 2.88
N MET A 179 -5.88 -33.85 2.58
CA MET A 179 -7.16 -33.56 1.95
C MET A 179 -6.97 -33.11 0.48
N ARG A 180 -6.42 -33.99 -0.36
CA ARG A 180 -6.07 -33.63 -1.75
C ARG A 180 -7.34 -33.39 -2.56
N GLY A 181 -7.40 -32.21 -3.18
CA GLY A 181 -8.52 -31.81 -4.03
C GLY A 181 -9.54 -30.89 -3.35
N LEU A 182 -9.41 -30.67 -2.04
CA LEU A 182 -10.11 -29.61 -1.30
C LEU A 182 -9.29 -28.32 -1.24
N GLY A 183 -7.96 -28.43 -1.10
CA GLY A 183 -7.04 -27.30 -1.20
C GLY A 183 -7.00 -26.41 0.04
N VAL A 184 -6.25 -25.30 -0.05
CA VAL A 184 -5.97 -24.42 1.10
C VAL A 184 -7.23 -23.77 1.69
N LEU A 185 -8.15 -23.37 0.82
CA LEU A 185 -9.37 -22.65 1.20
C LEU A 185 -10.23 -23.51 2.15
N ALA A 186 -10.54 -24.75 1.75
CA ALA A 186 -11.33 -25.67 2.57
C ALA A 186 -10.72 -25.92 3.95
N VAL A 187 -9.39 -26.12 4.00
CA VAL A 187 -8.68 -26.35 5.27
C VAL A 187 -8.81 -25.13 6.19
N SER A 188 -8.63 -23.92 5.65
CA SER A 188 -8.77 -22.68 6.41
C SER A 188 -10.23 -22.41 6.82
N GLU A 189 -11.21 -22.77 6.00
CA GLU A 189 -12.64 -22.67 6.33
C GLU A 189 -13.00 -23.59 7.49
N PHE A 190 -12.62 -24.88 7.45
CA PHE A 190 -12.88 -25.80 8.56
C PHE A 190 -12.29 -25.32 9.88
N LEU A 191 -11.07 -24.77 9.85
CA LEU A 191 -10.44 -24.18 11.03
C LEU A 191 -11.21 -22.96 11.54
N THR A 192 -11.61 -22.06 10.66
CA THR A 192 -12.31 -20.82 11.04
C THR A 192 -13.70 -21.14 11.58
N HIS A 193 -14.46 -21.99 10.90
CA HIS A 193 -15.80 -22.36 11.35
C HIS A 193 -15.77 -23.10 12.71
N ARG A 194 -14.71 -23.85 13.00
CA ARG A 194 -14.57 -24.52 14.30
C ARG A 194 -14.01 -23.60 15.39
N PHE A 195 -13.10 -22.70 15.04
CA PHE A 195 -12.40 -21.81 15.95
C PHE A 195 -12.38 -20.36 15.42
N PRO A 196 -13.54 -19.68 15.36
CA PRO A 196 -13.68 -18.39 14.70
C PRO A 196 -12.90 -17.26 15.39
N ASP A 197 -12.51 -17.45 16.65
CA ASP A 197 -11.67 -16.51 17.40
C ASP A 197 -10.17 -16.82 17.33
N ARG A 198 -9.77 -17.85 16.56
CA ARG A 198 -8.39 -18.35 16.56
C ARG A 198 -7.78 -18.55 15.18
N TYR A 199 -8.60 -18.88 14.18
CA TYR A 199 -8.17 -19.10 12.82
C TYR A 199 -9.03 -18.31 11.84
N TRP A 200 -8.49 -18.00 10.67
CA TRP A 200 -9.12 -17.21 9.62
C TRP A 200 -9.22 -17.97 8.31
N ILE A 201 -10.16 -17.55 7.47
CA ILE A 201 -10.29 -18.01 6.10
C ILE A 201 -9.14 -17.41 5.29
N TYR A 202 -8.51 -18.24 4.46
CA TYR A 202 -7.43 -17.80 3.60
C TYR A 202 -7.69 -18.20 2.15
N SER A 203 -7.94 -17.18 1.35
CA SER A 203 -7.95 -17.26 -0.11
C SER A 203 -6.83 -16.36 -0.62
N PRO A 204 -5.81 -16.89 -1.33
CA PRO A 204 -4.73 -16.06 -1.86
C PRO A 204 -5.22 -14.87 -2.69
N ASN A 205 -6.33 -15.04 -3.42
CA ASN A 205 -6.88 -13.99 -4.29
C ASN A 205 -7.63 -12.91 -3.52
N VAL A 206 -8.33 -13.27 -2.45
CA VAL A 206 -9.11 -12.32 -1.66
C VAL A 206 -8.23 -11.69 -0.58
N THR A 207 -7.65 -12.53 0.28
CA THR A 207 -6.90 -12.13 1.47
C THR A 207 -5.68 -11.29 1.10
N LEU A 208 -4.85 -11.72 0.15
CA LEU A 208 -3.64 -10.98 -0.20
C LEU A 208 -3.94 -9.66 -0.94
N THR A 209 -4.97 -9.64 -1.79
CA THR A 209 -5.41 -8.43 -2.47
C THR A 209 -5.93 -7.41 -1.46
N ALA A 210 -6.76 -7.85 -0.51
CA ALA A 210 -7.26 -6.98 0.55
C ALA A 210 -6.12 -6.42 1.40
N PHE A 211 -5.15 -7.23 1.83
CA PHE A 211 -4.00 -6.73 2.59
C PHE A 211 -3.12 -5.76 1.80
N GLN A 212 -2.98 -5.94 0.48
CA GLN A 212 -2.29 -4.99 -0.37
C GLN A 212 -2.98 -3.62 -0.37
N GLU A 213 -4.31 -3.58 -0.43
CA GLU A 213 -5.13 -2.36 -0.33
C GLU A 213 -5.08 -1.71 1.05
N LEU A 214 -4.75 -2.50 2.08
CA LEU A 214 -4.48 -2.03 3.44
C LEU A 214 -3.00 -1.62 3.62
N GLY A 215 -2.21 -1.58 2.55
CA GLY A 215 -0.82 -1.12 2.54
C GLY A 215 0.22 -2.17 2.97
N LEU A 216 -0.14 -3.46 2.96
CA LEU A 216 0.73 -4.56 3.37
C LEU A 216 0.92 -5.58 2.23
N ASP A 217 2.11 -5.59 1.62
CA ASP A 217 2.53 -6.69 0.75
C ASP A 217 3.10 -7.85 1.58
N VAL A 218 2.24 -8.82 1.89
CA VAL A 218 2.55 -10.01 2.69
C VAL A 218 3.71 -10.84 2.10
N LYS A 219 3.76 -10.99 0.78
CA LYS A 219 4.80 -11.79 0.11
C LYS A 219 6.15 -11.08 0.09
N VAL A 220 6.17 -9.76 0.14
CA VAL A 220 7.39 -8.95 0.28
C VAL A 220 7.86 -8.94 1.74
N ALA A 221 6.95 -8.86 2.70
CA ALA A 221 7.26 -8.93 4.13
C ALA A 221 7.90 -10.27 4.53
N LEU A 222 7.52 -11.36 3.87
CA LEU A 222 8.00 -12.71 4.20
C LEU A 222 9.43 -13.01 3.69
N PRO A 223 10.22 -13.78 4.48
CA PRO A 223 11.55 -14.23 4.06
C PRO A 223 11.53 -15.04 2.75
N ARG A 224 12.64 -14.99 2.00
CA ARG A 224 12.84 -15.87 0.84
C ARG A 224 12.73 -17.34 1.27
N GLY A 225 11.92 -18.12 0.55
CA GLY A 225 11.63 -19.54 0.84
C GLY A 225 10.40 -19.78 1.73
N GLN A 226 9.77 -18.72 2.27
CA GLN A 226 8.54 -18.81 3.08
C GLN A 226 7.34 -18.13 2.39
N LYS A 227 7.28 -18.21 1.05
CA LYS A 227 6.23 -17.57 0.24
C LYS A 227 5.13 -18.53 -0.21
N ASN A 228 5.12 -19.74 0.35
CA ASN A 228 4.11 -20.75 0.10
C ASN A 228 2.93 -20.54 1.06
N ASP A 229 1.75 -21.01 0.67
CA ASP A 229 0.49 -20.76 1.38
C ASP A 229 0.52 -21.19 2.85
N ASP A 230 1.26 -22.23 3.21
CA ASP A 230 1.39 -22.70 4.58
C ASP A 230 2.15 -21.75 5.50
N HIS A 231 3.19 -21.09 4.97
CA HIS A 231 3.91 -20.07 5.70
C HIS A 231 3.17 -18.73 5.71
N ILE A 232 2.52 -18.39 4.58
CA ILE A 232 1.69 -17.20 4.48
C ILE A 232 0.53 -17.28 5.46
N TYR A 233 -0.16 -18.41 5.51
CA TYR A 233 -1.30 -18.64 6.39
C TYR A 233 -0.92 -18.27 7.82
N ILE A 234 0.06 -18.94 8.41
CA ILE A 234 0.48 -18.71 9.80
C ILE A 234 0.98 -17.27 10.03
N ALA A 235 1.67 -16.67 9.05
CA ALA A 235 2.19 -15.30 9.19
C ALA A 235 1.08 -14.22 9.17
N LEU A 236 -0.11 -14.53 8.65
CA LEU A 236 -1.24 -13.60 8.62
C LEU A 236 -1.89 -13.39 10.00
N GLN A 237 -1.51 -14.14 11.04
CA GLN A 237 -2.09 -14.00 12.37
C GLN A 237 -2.07 -12.55 12.87
N GLU A 238 -0.89 -11.92 12.88
CA GLU A 238 -0.73 -10.56 13.40
C GLU A 238 -1.46 -9.49 12.56
N PRO A 239 -1.44 -9.52 11.23
CA PRO A 239 -2.30 -8.68 10.41
C PRO A 239 -3.80 -8.90 10.65
N MET A 240 -4.24 -10.16 10.76
CA MET A 240 -5.65 -10.46 11.03
C MET A 240 -6.08 -9.95 12.41
N ASP A 241 -5.22 -10.07 13.42
CA ASP A 241 -5.45 -9.51 14.76
C ASP A 241 -5.63 -8.00 14.73
N GLN A 242 -4.82 -7.28 13.94
CA GLN A 242 -4.96 -5.84 13.74
C GLN A 242 -6.31 -5.49 13.10
N VAL A 243 -6.77 -6.25 12.10
CA VAL A 243 -8.09 -6.03 11.47
C VAL A 243 -9.22 -6.27 12.46
N VAL A 244 -9.18 -7.39 13.19
CA VAL A 244 -10.19 -7.72 14.21
C VAL A 244 -10.22 -6.67 15.32
N ALA A 245 -9.07 -6.25 15.82
CA ALA A 245 -8.96 -5.22 16.85
C ALA A 245 -9.54 -3.89 16.36
N ALA A 246 -9.20 -3.45 15.15
CA ALA A 246 -9.71 -2.20 14.58
C ALA A 246 -11.23 -2.23 14.36
N LEU A 247 -11.78 -3.34 13.86
CA LEU A 247 -13.23 -3.53 13.72
C LEU A 247 -13.92 -3.49 15.09
N ARG A 248 -13.31 -4.10 16.11
CA ARG A 248 -13.83 -4.08 17.49
C ARG A 248 -13.83 -2.67 18.07
N ASP A 249 -12.73 -1.94 17.91
CA ASP A 249 -12.57 -0.58 18.43
C ASP A 249 -13.55 0.40 17.77
N CYS A 250 -13.94 0.11 16.53
CA CYS A 250 -14.99 0.83 15.83
C CYS A 250 -16.41 0.42 16.27
N GLY A 251 -16.59 -0.56 17.15
CA GLY A 251 -17.89 -0.93 17.71
C GLY A 251 -18.78 -1.78 16.80
N PHE A 252 -18.18 -2.59 15.93
CA PHE A 252 -18.95 -3.66 15.25
C PHE A 252 -19.29 -4.79 16.25
N PRO A 253 -20.45 -5.46 16.11
CA PRO A 253 -20.82 -6.58 16.98
C PRO A 253 -20.02 -7.85 16.64
N GLU A 254 -19.78 -8.71 17.63
CA GLU A 254 -19.15 -10.05 17.51
C GLU A 254 -17.98 -10.11 16.51
N THR A 255 -16.95 -9.29 16.74
CA THR A 255 -15.77 -9.21 15.87
C THR A 255 -14.82 -10.38 16.14
N ASN A 256 -14.98 -11.43 15.33
CA ASN A 256 -14.10 -12.58 15.22
C ASN A 256 -13.49 -12.64 13.80
N TYR A 257 -12.78 -13.71 13.45
CA TYR A 257 -12.16 -13.81 12.13
C TYR A 257 -13.17 -14.07 10.99
N HIS A 258 -14.40 -14.54 11.26
CA HIS A 258 -15.47 -14.54 10.26
C HIS A 258 -15.85 -13.11 9.87
N PHE A 259 -15.97 -12.23 10.86
CA PHE A 259 -16.27 -10.84 10.59
C PHE A 259 -15.11 -10.13 9.87
N ALA A 260 -13.87 -10.49 10.19
CA ALA A 260 -12.70 -9.99 9.46
C ALA A 260 -12.67 -10.48 8.01
N ASP A 261 -13.00 -11.75 7.72
CA ASP A 261 -13.10 -12.26 6.35
C ASP A 261 -14.15 -11.50 5.53
N LEU A 262 -15.33 -11.25 6.11
CA LEU A 262 -16.37 -10.42 5.51
C LEU A 262 -15.84 -9.03 5.11
N PHE A 263 -15.06 -8.40 5.99
CA PHE A 263 -14.42 -7.12 5.73
C PHE A 263 -13.38 -7.21 4.60
N LEU A 264 -12.51 -8.23 4.61
CA LEU A 264 -11.48 -8.38 3.58
C LEU A 264 -12.10 -8.67 2.20
N LYS A 265 -13.16 -9.47 2.14
CA LYS A 265 -13.95 -9.70 0.91
C LYS A 265 -14.55 -8.40 0.39
N PHE A 266 -15.11 -7.57 1.28
CA PHE A 266 -15.60 -6.23 0.91
C PHE A 266 -14.48 -5.34 0.36
N VAL A 267 -13.31 -5.30 1.01
CA VAL A 267 -12.17 -4.50 0.54
C VAL A 267 -11.74 -4.94 -0.85
N GLU A 268 -11.64 -6.26 -1.09
CA GLU A 268 -11.27 -6.80 -2.39
C GLU A 268 -12.29 -6.50 -3.49
N GLU A 269 -13.58 -6.69 -3.21
CA GLU A 269 -14.65 -6.40 -4.17
C GLU A 269 -14.71 -4.90 -4.50
N LYS A 270 -14.58 -4.04 -3.48
CA LYS A 270 -14.63 -2.59 -3.67
C LYS A 270 -13.34 -2.01 -4.21
N SER A 271 -12.19 -2.62 -3.99
CA SER A 271 -10.93 -2.18 -4.63
C SER A 271 -10.93 -2.51 -6.12
N LYS A 272 -11.60 -3.59 -6.55
CA LYS A 272 -11.88 -3.82 -7.98
C LYS A 272 -12.77 -2.73 -8.58
N GLN A 273 -13.75 -2.23 -7.83
CA GLN A 273 -14.67 -1.16 -8.26
C GLN A 273 -14.02 0.24 -8.19
N GLY A 274 -13.07 0.45 -7.26
CA GLY A 274 -12.31 1.68 -7.05
C GLY A 274 -10.90 1.66 -7.63
N ARG A 275 -10.59 0.70 -8.51
CA ARG A 275 -9.31 0.62 -9.22
C ARG A 275 -9.19 1.86 -10.11
N LEU A 276 -7.96 2.37 -10.30
CA LEU A 276 -7.60 3.41 -11.26
C LEU A 276 -8.52 3.33 -12.49
N GLN A 277 -9.22 4.42 -12.80
CA GLN A 277 -10.12 4.57 -13.94
C GLN A 277 -9.57 3.79 -15.14
N ARG A 278 -10.22 2.67 -15.50
CA ARG A 278 -9.72 1.79 -16.56
C ARG A 278 -10.03 2.41 -17.91
N ILE A 279 -9.20 2.09 -18.90
CA ILE A 279 -9.27 2.71 -20.21
C ILE A 279 -9.51 1.60 -21.22
N TRP A 280 -10.59 1.71 -21.98
CA TRP A 280 -11.03 0.66 -22.89
C TRP A 280 -11.12 1.19 -24.32
N LYS A 281 -10.40 0.59 -25.25
CA LYS A 281 -10.72 0.75 -26.67
C LYS A 281 -11.99 -0.02 -26.98
N ILE A 282 -12.94 0.58 -27.71
CA ILE A 282 -14.13 -0.09 -28.23
C ILE A 282 -14.30 0.13 -29.74
N SER A 283 -14.42 -0.95 -30.51
CA SER A 283 -14.65 -0.87 -31.96
C SER A 283 -16.09 -0.46 -32.28
N ALA A 284 -16.28 0.66 -33.00
CA ALA A 284 -17.59 1.17 -33.43
C ALA A 284 -18.16 0.42 -34.66
N GLY A 285 -18.13 -0.91 -34.63
CA GLY A 285 -18.51 -1.78 -35.74
C GLY A 285 -17.50 -1.78 -36.90
N ARG A 286 -17.76 -2.62 -37.92
CA ARG A 286 -16.88 -2.75 -39.09
C ARG A 286 -16.72 -1.40 -39.79
N GLY A 287 -15.49 -0.90 -39.89
CA GLY A 287 -15.18 0.40 -40.48
C GLY A 287 -15.69 1.61 -39.68
N GLY A 288 -16.09 1.44 -38.41
CA GLY A 288 -16.64 2.55 -37.61
C GLY A 288 -18.09 2.91 -37.95
N ARG A 289 -18.81 2.05 -38.69
CA ARG A 289 -20.16 2.32 -39.19
C ARG A 289 -21.21 2.67 -38.11
N VAL A 290 -20.97 2.28 -36.85
CA VAL A 290 -21.92 2.45 -35.73
C VAL A 290 -21.56 3.67 -34.85
N TRP A 291 -20.55 4.42 -35.26
CA TRP A 291 -20.13 5.63 -34.55
C TRP A 291 -21.22 6.72 -34.46
N PRO A 292 -22.01 7.01 -35.52
CA PRO A 292 -23.09 7.98 -35.41
C PRO A 292 -24.07 7.64 -34.29
N GLU A 293 -24.45 6.37 -34.16
CA GLU A 293 -25.37 5.90 -33.13
C GLU A 293 -24.77 6.03 -31.72
N PHE A 294 -23.48 5.68 -31.55
CA PHE A 294 -22.77 5.85 -30.28
C PHE A 294 -22.72 7.32 -29.83
N ARG A 295 -22.38 8.21 -30.76
CA ARG A 295 -22.24 9.65 -30.51
C ARG A 295 -23.61 10.27 -30.19
N ASP A 296 -24.59 10.07 -31.07
CA ASP A 296 -25.86 10.80 -31.03
C ASP A 296 -26.75 10.34 -29.88
N HIS A 297 -26.63 9.07 -29.46
CA HIS A 297 -27.40 8.53 -28.33
C HIS A 297 -26.60 8.48 -27.02
N SER A 298 -25.35 8.95 -27.01
CA SER A 298 -24.48 8.91 -25.82
C SER A 298 -24.36 7.50 -25.23
N ILE A 299 -24.07 6.53 -26.09
CA ILE A 299 -23.91 5.11 -25.72
C ILE A 299 -22.66 4.51 -26.33
N VAL A 300 -22.25 3.37 -25.81
CA VAL A 300 -21.46 2.37 -26.52
C VAL A 300 -22.17 1.03 -26.44
N GLY A 301 -21.96 0.16 -27.43
CA GLY A 301 -22.56 -1.16 -27.44
C GLY A 301 -21.73 -2.21 -28.16
N ILE A 302 -22.06 -3.48 -27.95
CA ILE A 302 -21.36 -4.62 -28.58
C ILE A 302 -22.33 -5.54 -29.31
N GLY A 303 -21.87 -6.08 -30.45
CA GLY A 303 -22.67 -6.90 -31.35
C GLY A 303 -22.19 -8.35 -31.37
N PHE A 304 -22.92 -9.23 -30.68
CA PHE A 304 -22.67 -10.68 -30.62
C PHE A 304 -24.00 -11.43 -30.42
N THR A 305 -24.89 -11.33 -31.42
CA THR A 305 -26.27 -11.85 -31.36
C THR A 305 -26.34 -13.37 -31.23
N GLN A 306 -25.29 -14.08 -31.64
CA GLN A 306 -25.16 -15.54 -31.49
C GLN A 306 -25.06 -15.99 -30.02
N VAL A 307 -24.63 -15.10 -29.11
CA VAL A 307 -24.61 -15.39 -27.68
C VAL A 307 -25.95 -14.98 -27.10
N LYS A 308 -26.79 -15.93 -26.69
CA LYS A 308 -28.14 -15.66 -26.16
C LYS A 308 -28.21 -15.53 -24.63
N VAL A 309 -27.10 -15.78 -23.93
CA VAL A 309 -27.03 -15.76 -22.46
C VAL A 309 -26.67 -14.36 -21.92
N ASP A 310 -27.15 -14.01 -20.72
CA ASP A 310 -26.82 -12.75 -20.05
C ASP A 310 -25.66 -12.96 -19.06
N PRO A 311 -24.52 -12.23 -19.20
CA PRO A 311 -23.38 -12.38 -18.29
C PRO A 311 -23.70 -12.20 -16.81
N ARG A 312 -24.78 -11.47 -16.46
CA ARG A 312 -25.19 -11.21 -15.08
C ARG A 312 -25.74 -12.44 -14.37
N GLU A 313 -26.07 -13.48 -15.11
CA GLU A 313 -26.58 -14.75 -14.57
C GLU A 313 -25.46 -15.74 -14.21
N PHE A 314 -24.19 -15.38 -14.44
CA PHE A 314 -23.05 -16.28 -14.25
C PHE A 314 -22.00 -15.67 -13.34
N GLU A 315 -21.45 -16.50 -12.44
CA GLU A 315 -20.39 -16.11 -11.49
C GLU A 315 -18.99 -16.05 -12.14
N SER A 316 -18.81 -16.66 -13.31
CA SER A 316 -17.52 -16.65 -14.03
C SER A 316 -17.65 -16.69 -15.55
N LEU A 317 -16.63 -16.16 -16.23
CA LEU A 317 -16.49 -16.25 -17.69
C LEU A 317 -16.53 -17.70 -18.19
N GLU A 318 -15.93 -18.64 -17.46
CA GLU A 318 -15.93 -20.05 -17.87
C GLU A 318 -17.34 -20.66 -17.76
N ALA A 319 -18.10 -20.34 -16.71
CA ALA A 319 -19.49 -20.76 -16.61
C ALA A 319 -20.33 -20.21 -17.77
N MET A 320 -20.15 -18.94 -18.11
CA MET A 320 -20.82 -18.29 -19.24
C MET A 320 -20.43 -18.95 -20.58
N LYS A 321 -19.14 -19.28 -20.79
CA LYS A 321 -18.68 -19.97 -22.02
C LYS A 321 -19.36 -21.31 -22.21
N VAL A 322 -19.56 -22.07 -21.13
CA VAL A 322 -20.23 -23.37 -21.27
C VAL A 322 -21.73 -23.21 -21.49
N ALA A 323 -22.40 -22.32 -20.75
CA ALA A 323 -23.83 -22.06 -20.95
C ALA A 323 -24.12 -21.52 -22.36
N ALA A 324 -23.30 -20.58 -22.85
CA ALA A 324 -23.42 -20.04 -24.20
C ALA A 324 -23.33 -21.14 -25.27
N ARG A 325 -22.49 -22.16 -25.10
CA ARG A 325 -22.38 -23.29 -26.03
C ARG A 325 -23.59 -24.22 -25.98
N GLN A 326 -24.23 -24.39 -24.83
CA GLN A 326 -25.37 -25.28 -24.65
C GLN A 326 -26.65 -24.72 -25.27
N VAL A 327 -26.81 -23.39 -25.24
CA VAL A 327 -28.01 -22.68 -25.75
C VAL A 327 -27.81 -22.20 -27.19
N ALA A 328 -26.60 -22.37 -27.76
CA ALA A 328 -26.32 -21.87 -29.10
C ALA A 328 -26.89 -22.76 -30.20
N GLU A 329 -27.65 -22.12 -31.09
CA GLU A 329 -28.10 -22.72 -32.35
C GLU A 329 -26.98 -22.78 -33.41
N GLU A 330 -25.94 -21.95 -33.23
CA GLU A 330 -24.79 -21.84 -34.13
C GLU A 330 -23.45 -21.90 -33.36
N LYS A 331 -22.32 -22.07 -34.05
CA LYS A 331 -21.01 -22.10 -33.39
C LYS A 331 -20.67 -20.74 -32.77
N VAL A 332 -20.68 -20.66 -31.43
CA VAL A 332 -20.27 -19.48 -30.67
C VAL A 332 -18.75 -19.46 -30.46
N SER A 333 -18.11 -18.33 -30.80
CA SER A 333 -16.68 -18.08 -30.54
C SER A 333 -16.43 -17.77 -29.05
N HIS A 334 -15.32 -18.29 -28.50
CA HIS A 334 -14.90 -17.99 -27.14
C HIS A 334 -14.57 -16.51 -26.95
N GLU A 335 -13.98 -15.90 -27.97
CA GLU A 335 -13.65 -14.48 -28.00
C GLU A 335 -14.94 -13.66 -27.89
N ALA A 336 -16.02 -14.03 -28.61
CA ALA A 336 -17.30 -13.35 -28.49
C ALA A 336 -17.86 -13.38 -27.06
N VAL A 337 -17.80 -14.54 -26.39
CA VAL A 337 -18.26 -14.65 -24.98
C VAL A 337 -17.38 -13.82 -24.04
N ALA A 338 -16.06 -13.88 -24.19
CA ALA A 338 -15.13 -13.10 -23.38
C ALA A 338 -15.34 -11.59 -23.53
N GLN A 339 -15.65 -11.12 -24.74
CA GLN A 339 -15.89 -9.71 -25.01
C GLN A 339 -17.19 -9.21 -24.39
N ILE A 340 -18.24 -10.04 -24.37
CA ILE A 340 -19.48 -9.71 -23.67
C ILE A 340 -19.25 -9.69 -22.16
N TRP A 341 -18.47 -10.64 -21.62
CA TRP A 341 -18.11 -10.67 -20.21
C TRP A 341 -17.36 -9.40 -19.77
N ILE A 342 -16.29 -9.02 -20.49
CA ILE A 342 -15.55 -7.78 -20.21
C ILE A 342 -16.51 -6.58 -20.19
N PHE A 343 -17.36 -6.46 -21.21
CA PHE A 343 -18.32 -5.35 -21.33
C PHE A 343 -19.34 -5.30 -20.18
N ALA A 344 -19.83 -6.44 -19.71
CA ALA A 344 -20.89 -6.50 -18.72
C ALA A 344 -20.37 -6.53 -17.28
N GLN A 345 -19.24 -7.19 -17.02
CA GLN A 345 -18.75 -7.52 -15.67
C GLN A 345 -17.45 -6.80 -15.29
N GLU A 346 -16.61 -6.42 -16.26
CA GLU A 346 -15.30 -5.80 -15.96
C GLU A 346 -15.28 -4.29 -16.17
N MET A 347 -16.02 -3.80 -17.17
CA MET A 347 -16.20 -2.36 -17.41
C MET A 347 -17.17 -1.77 -16.39
N SER A 348 -16.82 -0.64 -15.78
CA SER A 348 -17.59 -0.01 -14.70
C SER A 348 -17.93 1.45 -14.98
N ILE A 349 -18.92 1.99 -14.27
CA ILE A 349 -19.20 3.43 -14.28
C ILE A 349 -17.93 4.18 -13.83
N GLY A 350 -17.57 5.21 -14.57
CA GLY A 350 -16.35 5.97 -14.36
C GLY A 350 -15.20 5.60 -15.31
N ASP A 351 -15.19 4.42 -15.93
CA ASP A 351 -14.15 4.04 -16.88
C ASP A 351 -14.14 4.92 -18.14
N ILE A 352 -12.96 5.06 -18.76
CA ILE A 352 -12.79 5.76 -20.04
C ILE A 352 -12.99 4.78 -21.19
N VAL A 353 -13.72 5.20 -22.21
CA VAL A 353 -13.87 4.49 -23.47
C VAL A 353 -13.30 5.31 -24.62
N VAL A 354 -12.50 4.66 -25.45
CA VAL A 354 -11.93 5.19 -26.70
C VAL A 354 -12.62 4.48 -27.86
N ALA A 355 -13.53 5.18 -28.54
CA ALA A 355 -14.19 4.66 -29.73
C ALA A 355 -13.20 4.63 -30.90
N TYR A 356 -13.13 3.48 -31.56
CA TYR A 356 -12.20 3.24 -32.66
C TYR A 356 -12.93 2.67 -33.88
N GLY A 357 -12.58 3.15 -35.07
CA GLY A 357 -13.09 2.62 -36.33
C GLY A 357 -12.30 3.16 -37.52
N ASN A 358 -12.14 2.33 -38.56
CA ASN A 358 -11.46 2.72 -39.80
C ASN A 358 -10.08 3.39 -39.58
N LYS A 359 -9.20 2.73 -38.79
CA LYS A 359 -7.84 3.24 -38.48
C LYS A 359 -7.84 4.62 -37.83
N THR A 360 -8.91 4.98 -37.14
CA THR A 360 -9.15 6.30 -36.56
C THR A 360 -9.74 6.14 -35.17
N VAL A 361 -9.22 6.88 -34.19
CA VAL A 361 -9.92 7.12 -32.92
C VAL A 361 -10.98 8.17 -33.18
N LEU A 362 -12.24 7.82 -32.90
CA LEU A 362 -13.42 8.59 -33.26
C LEU A 362 -13.91 9.47 -32.10
N GLY A 363 -13.68 9.04 -30.85
CA GLY A 363 -13.99 9.84 -29.67
C GLY A 363 -13.55 9.17 -28.37
N ILE A 364 -13.50 9.97 -27.31
CA ILE A 364 -13.15 9.59 -25.94
C ILE A 364 -14.33 9.98 -25.05
N GLY A 365 -14.79 9.05 -24.23
CA GLY A 365 -15.90 9.27 -23.30
C GLY A 365 -15.71 8.56 -21.98
N VAL A 366 -16.60 8.85 -21.03
CA VAL A 366 -16.65 8.18 -19.72
C VAL A 366 -17.96 7.42 -19.59
N ILE A 367 -17.89 6.18 -19.12
CA ILE A 367 -19.08 5.36 -18.83
C ILE A 367 -19.85 5.99 -17.67
N THR A 368 -21.14 6.22 -17.87
CA THR A 368 -22.03 6.89 -16.89
C THR A 368 -23.17 6.03 -16.40
N GLY A 369 -23.37 4.85 -17.00
CA GLY A 369 -24.50 3.98 -16.66
C GLY A 369 -24.15 2.50 -16.71
N GLU A 370 -24.99 1.75 -16.03
CA GLU A 370 -24.89 0.30 -15.91
C GLU A 370 -25.08 -0.41 -17.26
N TYR A 371 -24.65 -1.67 -17.30
CA TYR A 371 -24.88 -2.54 -18.44
C TYR A 371 -26.38 -2.80 -18.63
N VAL A 372 -26.86 -2.56 -19.84
CA VAL A 372 -28.23 -2.85 -20.26
C VAL A 372 -28.22 -3.90 -21.36
N HIS A 373 -29.05 -4.92 -21.18
CA HIS A 373 -29.29 -5.98 -22.15
C HIS A 373 -30.77 -5.98 -22.54
N SER A 374 -31.06 -5.97 -23.84
CA SER A 374 -32.41 -6.03 -24.40
C SER A 374 -32.38 -6.94 -25.63
N HIS A 375 -33.06 -8.08 -25.57
CA HIS A 375 -33.06 -9.05 -26.67
C HIS A 375 -33.80 -8.54 -27.91
N ASP A 376 -34.77 -7.63 -27.74
CA ASP A 376 -35.62 -7.14 -28.83
C ASP A 376 -35.00 -6.00 -29.64
N LYS A 377 -33.84 -5.47 -29.21
CA LYS A 377 -33.21 -4.30 -29.84
C LYS A 377 -32.02 -4.71 -30.71
N PRO A 378 -31.90 -4.17 -31.93
CA PRO A 378 -30.75 -4.44 -32.79
C PRO A 378 -29.47 -3.83 -32.21
N PHE A 379 -28.31 -4.34 -32.65
CA PHE A 379 -27.02 -3.69 -32.40
C PHE A 379 -27.03 -2.26 -32.96
N PRO A 380 -26.61 -1.23 -32.19
CA PRO A 380 -25.92 -1.28 -30.89
C PRO A 380 -26.78 -1.30 -29.62
N PHE A 381 -28.10 -1.16 -29.74
CA PHE A 381 -29.01 -0.96 -28.60
C PHE A 381 -29.35 -2.23 -27.81
N GLY A 382 -29.03 -3.41 -28.34
CA GLY A 382 -29.26 -4.68 -27.65
C GLY A 382 -28.37 -4.91 -26.44
N ARG A 383 -27.11 -4.45 -26.47
CA ARG A 383 -26.15 -4.56 -25.35
C ARG A 383 -25.37 -3.26 -25.25
N GLN A 384 -25.74 -2.42 -24.31
CA GLN A 384 -25.25 -1.04 -24.26
C GLN A 384 -24.89 -0.58 -22.85
N ARG A 385 -24.10 0.49 -22.81
CA ARG A 385 -23.84 1.33 -21.64
C ARG A 385 -23.94 2.79 -22.04
N THR A 386 -24.42 3.66 -21.15
CA THR A 386 -24.44 5.10 -21.41
C THR A 386 -23.05 5.69 -21.20
N VAL A 387 -22.68 6.64 -22.05
CA VAL A 387 -21.36 7.26 -22.10
C VAL A 387 -21.52 8.75 -22.26
N ARG A 388 -20.79 9.53 -21.47
CA ARG A 388 -20.62 10.96 -21.70
C ARG A 388 -19.36 11.17 -22.54
N TRP A 389 -19.52 11.52 -23.81
CA TRP A 389 -18.41 11.86 -24.68
C TRP A 389 -17.76 13.17 -24.22
N MET A 390 -16.44 13.16 -24.04
CA MET A 390 -15.64 14.31 -23.60
C MET A 390 -14.88 14.93 -24.77
N ASP A 391 -14.49 14.11 -25.75
CA ASP A 391 -13.73 14.54 -26.91
C ASP A 391 -14.18 13.75 -28.13
N LEU A 392 -14.55 14.45 -29.20
CA LEU A 392 -15.02 13.88 -30.47
C LEU A 392 -14.06 14.16 -31.62
N THR A 393 -12.84 14.64 -31.32
CA THR A 393 -11.83 14.98 -32.32
C THR A 393 -11.28 13.70 -32.97
N PRO A 394 -11.51 13.48 -34.27
CA PRO A 394 -11.04 12.28 -34.94
C PRO A 394 -9.51 12.30 -35.08
N ARG A 395 -8.86 11.18 -34.76
CA ARG A 395 -7.40 11.05 -34.82
C ARG A 395 -6.98 9.81 -35.59
N ALA A 396 -6.29 10.01 -36.71
CA ALA A 396 -5.80 8.91 -37.53
C ALA A 396 -4.67 8.17 -36.80
N THR A 397 -4.72 6.84 -36.78
CA THR A 397 -3.69 6.00 -36.15
C THR A 397 -2.29 6.14 -36.74
N SER A 398 -2.15 6.74 -37.93
CA SER A 398 -0.85 7.10 -38.50
C SER A 398 -0.10 8.15 -37.69
N ALA A 399 -0.79 8.91 -36.84
CA ALA A 399 -0.19 9.90 -35.94
C ALA A 399 0.32 9.29 -34.62
N PHE A 400 0.06 8.00 -34.38
CA PHE A 400 0.42 7.31 -33.15
C PHE A 400 1.67 6.43 -33.32
N SER A 401 2.27 6.08 -32.19
CA SER A 401 3.37 5.14 -32.03
C SER A 401 3.03 3.79 -32.68
N PRO A 402 4.04 3.06 -33.19
CA PRO A 402 3.84 1.72 -33.73
C PRO A 402 3.13 0.77 -32.75
N GLU A 403 3.42 0.89 -31.45
CA GLU A 403 2.87 0.09 -30.37
C GLU A 403 1.37 0.36 -30.19
N LEU A 404 0.98 1.64 -30.07
CA LEU A 404 -0.42 2.02 -29.94
C LEU A 404 -1.19 1.69 -31.22
N ARG A 405 -0.62 1.98 -32.39
CA ARG A 405 -1.22 1.65 -33.68
C ARG A 405 -1.48 0.15 -33.82
N SER A 406 -0.51 -0.68 -33.42
CA SER A 406 -0.65 -2.14 -33.40
C SER A 406 -1.80 -2.58 -32.49
N THR A 407 -1.83 -2.05 -31.26
CA THR A 407 -2.85 -2.33 -30.25
C THR A 407 -4.26 -1.96 -30.72
N LEU A 408 -4.47 -0.74 -31.22
CA LEU A 408 -5.76 -0.27 -31.72
C LEU A 408 -6.24 -1.06 -32.95
N SER A 409 -5.31 -1.49 -33.80
CA SER A 409 -5.60 -2.21 -35.05
C SER A 409 -5.92 -3.69 -34.86
N GLN A 410 -5.78 -4.23 -33.64
CA GLN A 410 -6.15 -5.62 -33.38
C GLN A 410 -7.64 -5.85 -33.67
N ASN A 411 -7.94 -7.01 -34.26
CA ASN A 411 -9.29 -7.40 -34.63
C ASN A 411 -10.10 -7.94 -33.44
N ILE A 412 -10.08 -7.18 -32.34
CA ILE A 412 -10.80 -7.43 -31.08
C ILE A 412 -11.62 -6.18 -30.76
N THR A 413 -12.87 -6.35 -30.31
CA THR A 413 -13.80 -5.24 -30.11
C THR A 413 -13.38 -4.36 -28.94
N ILE A 414 -13.08 -4.98 -27.79
CA ILE A 414 -12.72 -4.37 -26.52
C ILE A 414 -11.32 -4.80 -26.13
N ILE A 415 -10.46 -3.82 -25.88
CA ILE A 415 -9.08 -4.00 -25.43
C ILE A 415 -8.81 -2.98 -24.33
N GLU A 416 -8.20 -3.41 -23.23
CA GLU A 416 -7.72 -2.49 -22.19
C GLU A 416 -6.48 -1.74 -22.70
N LEU A 417 -6.46 -0.42 -22.49
CA LEU A 417 -5.37 0.47 -22.82
C LEU A 417 -4.68 0.94 -21.54
N THR A 418 -3.40 1.31 -21.66
CA THR A 418 -2.67 1.92 -20.54
C THR A 418 -2.91 3.43 -20.45
N ALA A 419 -2.54 4.03 -19.32
CA ALA A 419 -2.63 5.49 -19.12
C ALA A 419 -1.74 6.26 -20.12
N GLU A 420 -0.56 5.72 -20.45
CA GLU A 420 0.36 6.29 -21.43
C GLU A 420 -0.26 6.28 -22.84
N GLN A 421 -0.93 5.18 -23.19
CA GLN A 421 -1.64 5.06 -24.47
C GLN A 421 -2.78 6.07 -24.59
N LEU A 422 -3.55 6.29 -23.52
CA LEU A 422 -4.59 7.33 -23.51
C LEU A 422 -4.00 8.73 -23.62
N ALA A 423 -2.92 9.02 -22.87
CA ALA A 423 -2.25 10.30 -22.92
C ALA A 423 -1.66 10.58 -24.32
N GLU A 424 -1.16 9.55 -25.02
CA GLU A 424 -0.75 9.65 -26.43
C GLU A 424 -1.94 9.98 -27.34
N ILE A 425 -3.07 9.28 -27.18
CA ILE A 425 -4.30 9.55 -27.95
C ILE A 425 -4.79 10.99 -27.69
N GLN A 426 -4.72 11.47 -26.46
CA GLN A 426 -5.12 12.83 -26.09
C GLN A 426 -4.16 13.91 -26.62
N GLY A 427 -2.99 13.53 -27.15
CA GLY A 427 -1.95 14.45 -27.60
C GLY A 427 -1.13 15.05 -26.46
N SER A 428 -1.15 14.42 -25.28
CA SER A 428 -0.41 14.82 -24.08
C SER A 428 1.01 14.23 -24.02
N TYR A 429 1.31 13.23 -24.87
CA TYR A 429 2.69 12.79 -25.14
C TYR A 429 3.16 13.36 -26.50
N PRO A 430 4.35 13.99 -26.58
CA PRO A 430 4.92 14.35 -27.87
C PRO A 430 5.20 13.07 -28.69
N SER A 431 4.85 13.09 -29.96
CA SER A 431 4.92 11.99 -30.94
C SER A 431 6.34 11.50 -31.29
N SER A 432 7.32 11.72 -30.42
CA SER A 432 8.68 11.23 -30.56
C SER A 432 8.89 10.07 -29.57
N SER A 433 9.35 8.91 -30.08
CA SER A 433 9.94 7.87 -29.23
C SER A 433 10.85 8.53 -28.18
N PRO A 434 10.92 8.05 -26.92
CA PRO A 434 11.86 8.56 -25.93
C PRO A 434 13.29 8.69 -26.48
N MET A 435 13.66 7.81 -27.41
CA MET A 435 14.93 7.86 -28.14
C MET A 435 15.05 9.02 -29.13
N SER A 436 13.98 9.37 -29.86
CA SER A 436 14.01 10.53 -30.76
C SER A 436 13.84 11.85 -30.00
N SER A 437 13.14 11.84 -28.85
CA SER A 437 13.11 12.97 -27.91
C SER A 437 14.50 13.21 -27.29
N LEU A 438 15.17 12.16 -26.80
CA LEU A 438 16.52 12.24 -26.26
C LEU A 438 17.55 12.65 -27.33
N SER A 439 17.53 12.02 -28.50
CA SER A 439 18.44 12.35 -29.61
C SER A 439 18.22 13.79 -30.09
N GLY A 440 16.97 14.25 -30.15
CA GLY A 440 16.60 15.63 -30.44
C GLY A 440 17.11 16.62 -29.38
N TYR A 441 16.94 16.30 -28.09
CA TYR A 441 17.45 17.11 -26.98
C TYR A 441 18.98 17.21 -26.99
N LEU A 442 19.67 16.10 -27.20
CA LEU A 442 21.13 16.05 -27.28
C LEU A 442 21.65 16.87 -28.46
N SER A 443 21.03 16.72 -29.63
CA SER A 443 21.37 17.49 -30.83
C SER A 443 21.12 18.99 -30.64
N ALA A 444 19.98 19.37 -30.05
CA ALA A 444 19.68 20.77 -29.71
C ALA A 444 20.65 21.35 -28.67
N SER A 445 21.18 20.51 -27.78
CA SER A 445 22.21 20.86 -26.81
C SER A 445 23.63 20.86 -27.41
N GLY A 446 23.78 20.57 -28.72
CA GLY A 446 25.06 20.56 -29.44
C GLY A 446 25.89 19.28 -29.30
N PHE A 447 25.31 18.19 -28.77
CA PHE A 447 26.01 16.92 -28.54
C PHE A 447 25.50 15.82 -29.45
N HIS A 448 26.43 15.05 -30.01
CA HIS A 448 26.12 13.94 -30.90
C HIS A 448 26.70 12.65 -30.31
N PHE A 449 25.85 11.64 -30.14
CA PHE A 449 26.22 10.31 -29.68
C PHE A 449 25.64 9.27 -30.63
N PRO A 450 26.29 8.12 -30.85
CA PRO A 450 25.74 7.06 -31.69
C PRO A 450 24.43 6.50 -31.14
N ASP A 451 23.44 6.28 -32.01
CA ASP A 451 22.11 5.80 -31.60
C ASP A 451 22.15 4.49 -30.81
N HIS A 452 23.03 3.57 -31.18
CA HIS A 452 23.19 2.30 -30.46
C HIS A 452 23.72 2.50 -29.03
N LEU A 453 24.58 3.51 -28.80
CA LEU A 453 25.09 3.84 -27.47
C LEU A 453 23.99 4.45 -26.61
N LEU A 454 23.23 5.39 -27.17
CA LEU A 454 22.09 6.01 -26.49
C LEU A 454 21.00 4.97 -26.16
N THR A 455 20.70 4.09 -27.10
CA THR A 455 19.72 3.00 -26.93
C THR A 455 20.19 2.02 -25.85
N THR A 456 21.46 1.61 -25.89
CA THR A 456 22.03 0.70 -24.88
C THR A 456 22.04 1.35 -23.50
N TYR A 457 22.41 2.63 -23.41
CA TYR A 457 22.41 3.37 -22.15
C TYR A 457 21.00 3.49 -21.56
N TYR A 458 20.02 3.89 -22.37
CA TYR A 458 18.62 3.98 -21.98
C TYR A 458 18.05 2.62 -21.52
N LEU A 459 18.22 1.57 -22.32
CA LEU A 459 17.73 0.22 -21.99
C LEU A 459 18.43 -0.38 -20.76
N SER A 460 19.71 -0.09 -20.57
CA SER A 460 20.45 -0.54 -19.38
C SER A 460 19.82 0.04 -18.11
N LEU A 461 19.54 1.35 -18.09
CA LEU A 461 18.90 2.03 -16.96
C LEU A 461 17.46 1.57 -16.72
N GLN A 462 16.70 1.28 -17.77
CA GLN A 462 15.33 0.73 -17.68
C GLN A 462 15.30 -0.67 -17.07
N THR A 463 16.26 -1.53 -17.43
CA THR A 463 16.32 -2.92 -16.95
C THR A 463 16.95 -3.06 -15.57
N LYS A 464 17.96 -2.22 -15.26
CA LYS A 464 18.58 -2.09 -13.95
C LYS A 464 18.94 -0.62 -13.75
N PRO A 465 18.50 0.04 -12.66
CA PRO A 465 18.73 1.47 -12.44
C PRO A 465 20.17 1.80 -12.01
N PHE A 466 21.17 1.25 -12.72
CA PHE A 466 22.60 1.44 -12.47
C PHE A 466 23.38 1.15 -13.75
N ALA A 467 24.13 2.13 -14.25
CA ALA A 467 24.99 1.99 -15.43
C ALA A 467 26.41 2.49 -15.13
N ILE A 468 27.42 1.71 -15.57
CA ILE A 468 28.82 2.11 -15.53
C ILE A 468 29.26 2.43 -16.96
N LEU A 469 29.67 3.67 -17.21
CA LEU A 469 30.21 4.10 -18.49
C LEU A 469 31.73 3.92 -18.51
N THR A 470 32.22 2.98 -19.31
CA THR A 470 33.66 2.71 -19.48
C THR A 470 34.18 3.27 -20.81
N GLY A 471 35.47 3.63 -20.87
CA GLY A 471 36.12 4.04 -22.12
C GLY A 471 37.16 5.14 -21.93
N ILE A 472 37.93 5.42 -22.98
CA ILE A 472 39.05 6.37 -23.00
C ILE A 472 38.60 7.76 -22.50
N SER A 473 39.49 8.49 -21.82
CA SER A 473 39.19 9.87 -21.36
C SER A 473 38.78 10.77 -22.54
N GLY A 474 37.90 11.74 -22.29
CA GLY A 474 37.44 12.70 -23.32
C GLY A 474 36.29 12.23 -24.23
N THR A 475 35.81 10.99 -24.11
CA THR A 475 34.73 10.45 -24.97
C THR A 475 33.30 10.88 -24.61
N GLY A 476 33.13 11.93 -23.78
CA GLY A 476 31.80 12.48 -23.46
C GLY A 476 30.97 11.71 -22.42
N LYS A 477 31.51 10.67 -21.76
CA LYS A 477 30.79 9.84 -20.76
C LYS A 477 30.05 10.64 -19.68
N THR A 478 30.77 11.55 -19.01
CA THR A 478 30.18 12.40 -17.97
C THR A 478 29.08 13.29 -18.53
N LYS A 479 29.27 13.81 -19.75
CA LYS A 479 28.34 14.73 -20.38
C LYS A 479 27.08 14.04 -20.87
N LEU A 480 27.19 12.81 -21.38
CA LEU A 480 26.05 11.94 -21.68
C LEU A 480 25.16 11.75 -20.45
N ALA A 481 25.74 11.40 -19.30
CA ALA A 481 24.99 11.20 -18.07
C ALA A 481 24.31 12.48 -17.57
N GLN A 482 25.00 13.62 -17.64
CA GLN A 482 24.45 14.93 -17.25
C GLN A 482 23.26 15.34 -18.13
N LEU A 483 23.44 15.30 -19.46
CA LEU A 483 22.39 15.69 -20.40
C LEU A 483 21.19 14.74 -20.34
N PHE A 484 21.42 13.45 -20.12
CA PHE A 484 20.36 12.48 -19.92
C PHE A 484 19.55 12.75 -18.64
N ALA A 485 20.22 13.08 -17.54
CA ALA A 485 19.55 13.44 -16.28
C ALA A 485 18.73 14.72 -16.40
N GLU A 486 19.26 15.74 -17.09
CA GLU A 486 18.54 16.99 -17.40
C GLU A 486 17.30 16.74 -18.27
N TRP A 487 17.43 15.92 -19.32
CA TRP A 487 16.31 15.55 -20.19
C TRP A 487 15.20 14.78 -19.44
N MET A 488 15.57 13.87 -18.54
CA MET A 488 14.63 13.09 -17.72
C MET A 488 13.95 13.92 -16.62
N SER A 489 14.56 15.02 -16.19
CA SER A 489 14.12 15.82 -15.04
C SER A 489 13.91 17.28 -15.45
N PRO A 490 12.84 17.59 -16.20
CA PRO A 490 12.51 18.98 -16.53
C PRO A 490 12.31 19.80 -15.26
N VAL A 491 12.80 21.04 -15.27
CA VAL A 491 12.69 21.96 -14.14
C VAL A 491 11.21 22.24 -13.87
N VAL A 492 10.73 21.78 -12.73
CA VAL A 492 9.39 22.14 -12.23
C VAL A 492 9.57 23.43 -11.45
N GLU A 493 8.97 24.51 -11.95
CA GLU A 493 8.88 25.77 -11.22
C GLU A 493 7.67 25.68 -10.29
N THR A 494 7.93 25.47 -8.99
CA THR A 494 6.86 25.38 -7.99
C THR A 494 6.81 26.68 -7.20
N GLU A 495 5.62 27.28 -7.11
CA GLU A 495 5.38 28.37 -6.15
C GLU A 495 5.28 27.77 -4.76
N VAL A 496 6.36 27.87 -3.99
CA VAL A 496 6.40 27.40 -2.61
C VAL A 496 6.24 28.62 -1.70
N THR A 497 5.25 28.55 -0.82
CA THR A 497 5.08 29.57 0.23
C THR A 497 6.01 29.21 1.38
N VAL A 498 7.21 29.77 1.38
CA VAL A 498 8.22 29.51 2.42
C VAL A 498 7.90 30.37 3.63
N THR A 499 7.67 29.72 4.76
CA THR A 499 7.59 30.38 6.07
C THR A 499 9.03 30.60 6.55
N GLU A 500 9.52 31.84 6.52
CA GLU A 500 10.87 32.13 6.99
C GLU A 500 10.99 31.79 8.47
N SER A 501 11.87 30.84 8.80
CA SER A 501 12.28 30.59 10.18
C SER A 501 13.25 31.71 10.57
N PRO A 502 12.92 32.55 11.57
CA PRO A 502 13.79 33.66 11.95
C PRO A 502 15.09 33.11 12.56
N GLU A 503 16.23 33.65 12.13
CA GLU A 503 17.52 33.29 12.73
C GLU A 503 17.65 33.92 14.13
N PRO A 504 18.16 33.16 15.12
CA PRO A 504 18.48 33.73 16.43
C PRO A 504 19.68 34.70 16.30
N THR A 505 19.65 35.78 17.07
CA THR A 505 20.77 36.71 17.22
C THR A 505 21.38 36.56 18.61
N ASP A 506 22.49 37.25 18.88
CA ASP A 506 23.16 37.23 20.19
C ASP A 506 22.24 37.60 21.38
N THR A 507 21.12 38.26 21.12
CA THR A 507 20.16 38.70 22.13
C THR A 507 18.76 38.16 21.96
N VAL A 508 18.42 37.53 20.83
CA VAL A 508 17.05 37.12 20.50
C VAL A 508 17.03 35.67 20.06
N PHE A 509 16.12 34.88 20.62
CA PHE A 509 15.84 33.54 20.17
C PHE A 509 14.33 33.26 20.15
N TYR A 510 13.96 32.17 19.51
CA TYR A 510 12.56 31.81 19.28
C TYR A 510 12.27 30.43 19.85
N VAL A 511 11.11 30.29 20.48
CA VAL A 511 10.64 29.01 21.03
C VAL A 511 9.23 28.74 20.51
N GLU A 512 9.04 27.57 19.94
CA GLU A 512 7.72 27.10 19.52
C GLU A 512 6.88 26.69 20.74
N ILE A 513 5.62 27.13 20.77
CA ILE A 513 4.69 26.82 21.85
C ILE A 513 4.24 25.35 21.76
N LYS A 514 4.63 24.56 22.76
CA LYS A 514 4.24 23.15 22.90
C LYS A 514 3.05 22.96 23.85
N PRO A 515 2.26 21.88 23.73
CA PRO A 515 1.07 21.65 24.55
C PRO A 515 1.32 21.70 26.06
N TYR A 516 2.47 21.15 26.51
CA TYR A 516 2.84 21.11 27.92
C TYR A 516 3.10 22.51 28.51
N MET A 517 3.47 23.49 27.69
CA MET A 517 3.79 24.84 28.14
C MET A 517 2.56 25.58 28.63
N LEU A 518 1.45 25.42 27.91
CA LEU A 518 0.15 26.00 28.25
C LEU A 518 -0.54 25.19 29.37
N LYS A 519 -0.40 23.86 29.36
CA LYS A 519 -1.02 22.97 30.38
C LYS A 519 -0.38 23.12 31.76
N TYR A 520 0.95 23.08 31.83
CA TYR A 520 1.69 23.07 33.09
C TYR A 520 2.34 24.41 33.44
N ASN A 521 2.15 25.45 32.62
CA ASN A 521 2.65 26.81 32.85
C ASN A 521 4.18 26.82 33.03
N ARG A 522 4.87 26.02 32.23
CA ARG A 522 6.32 25.86 32.30
C ARG A 522 6.91 25.65 30.90
N ALA A 523 8.03 26.29 30.61
CA ALA A 523 8.80 26.02 29.41
C ALA A 523 10.07 25.26 29.75
N VAL A 524 10.36 24.19 29.02
CA VAL A 524 11.71 23.60 29.01
C VAL A 524 12.51 24.38 27.98
N VAL A 525 13.62 24.99 28.42
CA VAL A 525 14.48 25.79 27.55
C VAL A 525 15.36 24.84 26.73
N PRO A 526 15.31 24.89 25.38
CA PRO A 526 16.18 24.08 24.53
C PRO A 526 17.66 24.34 24.84
N VAL A 527 18.51 23.31 24.76
CA VAL A 527 19.95 23.41 25.08
C VAL A 527 20.65 24.51 24.28
N SER A 528 20.28 24.70 23.02
CA SER A 528 20.80 25.78 22.16
C SER A 528 20.49 27.18 22.67
N ALA A 529 19.46 27.34 23.51
CA ALA A 529 19.07 28.62 24.08
C ALA A 529 19.64 28.85 25.48
N TRP A 530 20.42 27.91 26.06
CA TRP A 530 20.97 28.07 27.41
C TRP A 530 21.96 29.23 27.50
N GLN A 531 22.64 29.55 26.40
CA GLN A 531 23.58 30.67 26.33
C GLN A 531 22.95 32.05 26.59
N TYR A 532 21.62 32.16 26.47
CA TYR A 532 20.89 33.41 26.76
C TYR A 532 20.48 33.51 28.24
N PHE A 533 20.76 32.49 29.06
CA PHE A 533 20.38 32.44 30.46
C PHE A 533 21.58 32.37 31.40
N ASP A 534 21.46 33.05 32.54
CA ASP A 534 22.31 32.79 33.70
C ASP A 534 21.84 31.47 34.34
N VAL A 535 22.41 30.36 33.89
CA VAL A 535 21.95 29.01 34.24
C VAL A 535 22.34 28.70 35.69
N PRO A 536 21.37 28.47 36.60
CA PRO A 536 21.68 28.13 37.99
C PRO A 536 22.29 26.72 38.11
N GLU A 537 22.99 26.46 39.22
CA GLU A 537 23.55 25.14 39.51
C GLU A 537 22.47 24.03 39.55
N LEU A 538 22.87 22.79 39.29
CA LEU A 538 21.96 21.65 39.23
C LEU A 538 21.16 21.49 40.54
N GLY A 539 19.84 21.49 40.42
CA GLY A 539 18.90 21.43 41.55
C GLY A 539 18.54 22.80 42.14
N GLN A 540 19.24 23.87 41.76
CA GLN A 540 18.96 25.23 42.23
C GLN A 540 17.99 25.96 41.30
N SER A 541 17.54 27.14 41.74
CA SER A 541 16.70 28.02 40.95
C SER A 541 16.94 29.47 41.29
N THR A 542 16.98 30.31 40.26
CA THR A 542 17.05 31.76 40.35
C THR A 542 15.72 32.40 39.95
N ARG A 543 15.60 33.71 40.16
CA ARG A 543 14.44 34.50 39.72
C ARG A 543 14.84 35.36 38.53
N VAL A 544 14.05 35.29 37.47
CA VAL A 544 14.24 36.09 36.24
C VAL A 544 13.00 36.94 35.99
N ARG A 545 13.21 38.17 35.54
CA ARG A 545 12.11 39.09 35.21
C ARG A 545 11.64 38.84 33.78
N LEU A 546 10.36 38.52 33.60
CA LEU A 546 9.77 38.30 32.28
C LEU A 546 8.79 39.43 31.96
N ILE A 547 9.08 40.16 30.89
CA ILE A 547 8.29 41.30 30.39
C ILE A 547 7.47 40.79 29.20
N TYR A 548 6.17 41.04 29.19
CA TYR A 548 5.25 40.61 28.14
C TYR A 548 4.23 41.74 27.88
N PRO A 549 3.46 41.71 26.78
CA PRO A 549 2.53 42.80 26.45
C PRO A 549 1.48 43.14 27.52
N GLY A 550 1.27 42.27 28.51
CA GLY A 550 0.32 42.47 29.61
C GLY A 550 0.95 42.91 30.95
N GLY A 551 2.28 43.12 31.01
CA GLY A 551 2.98 43.54 32.22
C GLY A 551 4.35 42.87 32.40
N GLU A 552 4.86 42.87 33.63
CA GLU A 552 6.08 42.15 33.99
C GLU A 552 5.86 41.25 35.21
N GLU A 553 6.52 40.10 35.24
CA GLU A 553 6.38 39.10 36.30
C GLU A 553 7.74 38.52 36.68
N LEU A 554 7.96 38.31 37.98
CA LEU A 554 9.17 37.67 38.48
C LEU A 554 9.00 36.15 38.53
N CYS A 555 9.57 35.46 37.55
CA CYS A 555 9.40 34.03 37.32
C CYS A 555 10.60 33.22 37.80
N LYS A 556 10.40 31.91 37.98
CA LYS A 556 11.44 31.01 38.50
C LYS A 556 12.12 30.30 37.33
N LEU A 557 13.44 30.43 37.25
CA LEU A 557 14.29 29.67 36.33
C LEU A 557 15.07 28.65 37.16
N GLY A 558 15.02 27.36 36.81
CA GLY A 558 15.70 26.32 37.57
C GLY A 558 16.26 25.21 36.70
N LEU A 559 17.45 24.73 37.06
CA LEU A 559 18.07 23.59 36.42
C LEU A 559 17.67 22.32 37.19
N GLN A 560 16.82 21.50 36.60
CA GLN A 560 16.25 20.32 37.26
C GLN A 560 17.01 19.04 36.89
N PRO A 561 17.25 18.12 37.84
CA PRO A 561 17.86 16.83 37.53
C PRO A 561 16.95 16.00 36.62
N HIS A 562 17.55 15.21 35.73
CA HIS A 562 16.82 14.29 34.84
C HIS A 562 17.37 12.86 34.99
N PRO A 563 16.51 11.83 35.12
CA PRO A 563 16.97 10.45 35.34
C PRO A 563 17.86 9.89 34.21
N GLN A 564 17.70 10.42 32.99
CA GLN A 564 18.40 9.96 31.79
C GLN A 564 19.39 10.99 31.22
N ASN A 565 19.47 12.20 31.79
CA ASN A 565 20.38 13.24 31.31
C ASN A 565 21.18 13.82 32.50
N PRO A 566 22.50 13.56 32.59
CA PRO A 566 23.32 13.99 33.72
C PRO A 566 23.41 15.53 33.83
N ASN A 567 23.16 16.27 32.75
CA ASN A 567 23.17 17.74 32.76
C ASN A 567 21.82 18.36 33.15
N GLY A 568 20.81 17.53 33.43
CA GLY A 568 19.47 17.99 33.78
C GLY A 568 18.74 18.68 32.62
N TYR A 569 17.72 19.49 32.95
CA TYR A 569 17.03 20.35 32.01
C TYR A 569 16.69 21.70 32.64
N LEU A 570 16.88 22.76 31.87
CA LEU A 570 16.56 24.12 32.30
C LEU A 570 15.07 24.38 32.11
N GLN A 571 14.40 24.82 33.17
CA GLN A 571 12.96 25.07 33.18
C GLN A 571 12.64 26.48 33.64
N LEU A 572 11.75 27.14 32.90
CA LEU A 572 11.16 28.43 33.23
C LEU A 572 9.71 28.23 33.67
N LEU A 573 9.38 28.61 34.90
CA LEU A 573 8.05 28.49 35.49
C LEU A 573 7.31 29.82 35.46
N PHE A 574 6.19 29.86 34.74
CA PHE A 574 5.36 31.06 34.58
C PHE A 574 4.42 31.25 35.76
N LYS A 575 4.24 32.51 36.19
CA LYS A 575 3.34 32.90 37.28
C LYS A 575 2.50 34.12 36.91
N GLY A 576 1.52 34.42 37.76
CA GLY A 576 0.74 35.66 37.71
C GLY A 576 0.06 35.92 36.35
N GLY A 577 0.09 37.18 35.93
CA GLY A 577 -0.53 37.64 34.68
C GLY A 577 0.07 37.00 33.42
N LEU A 578 1.35 36.62 33.45
CA LEU A 578 2.02 35.96 32.33
C LEU A 578 1.37 34.60 32.02
N ARG A 579 0.97 33.85 33.05
CA ARG A 579 0.25 32.58 32.89
C ARG A 579 -1.07 32.75 32.14
N GLN A 580 -1.77 33.85 32.41
CA GLN A 580 -3.04 34.18 31.76
C GLN A 580 -2.81 34.64 30.31
N TRP A 581 -1.78 35.46 30.08
CA TRP A 581 -1.40 35.90 28.74
C TRP A 581 -0.99 34.73 27.84
N MET A 582 -0.12 33.84 28.31
CA MET A 582 0.32 32.65 27.56
C MET A 582 -0.87 31.78 27.13
N ARG A 583 -1.87 31.56 28.00
CA ARG A 583 -3.04 30.73 27.68
C ARG A 583 -4.04 31.41 26.76
N ASN A 584 -4.19 32.73 26.86
CA ASN A 584 -5.24 33.46 26.12
C ASN A 584 -4.76 33.99 24.76
N LYS A 585 -3.45 34.18 24.58
CA LYS A 585 -2.88 34.87 23.40
C LYS A 585 -2.02 33.96 22.51
N LEU A 586 -1.63 32.78 22.99
CA LEU A 586 -0.82 31.82 22.24
C LEU A 586 -1.54 30.48 22.08
N VAL A 587 -1.31 29.84 20.94
CA VAL A 587 -1.78 28.48 20.63
C VAL A 587 -0.58 27.58 20.32
N VAL A 588 -0.79 26.26 20.36
CA VAL A 588 0.26 25.29 20.00
C VAL A 588 0.71 25.53 18.56
N GLY A 589 2.03 25.61 18.34
CA GLY A 589 2.63 25.92 17.04
C GLY A 589 2.93 27.40 16.80
N ASP A 590 2.45 28.33 17.65
CA ASP A 590 2.91 29.72 17.62
C ASP A 590 4.41 29.81 17.96
N LEU A 591 5.11 30.81 17.41
CA LEU A 591 6.48 31.15 17.80
C LEU A 591 6.48 32.27 18.86
N LEU A 592 7.19 32.04 19.94
CA LEU A 592 7.44 33.02 20.99
C LEU A 592 8.85 33.60 20.78
N ARG A 593 8.92 34.90 20.49
CA ARG A 593 10.18 35.66 20.47
C ARG A 593 10.58 35.97 21.91
N ILE A 594 11.81 35.64 22.27
CA ILE A 594 12.40 35.91 23.58
C ILE A 594 13.67 36.72 23.37
N GLU A 595 13.69 37.95 23.87
CA GLU A 595 14.82 38.88 23.79
C GLU A 595 15.42 39.08 25.19
N THR A 596 16.73 38.89 25.33
CA THR A 596 17.48 39.22 26.55
C THR A 596 17.69 40.74 26.63
N ILE A 597 17.28 41.36 27.73
CA ILE A 597 17.36 42.83 27.91
C ILE A 597 18.46 43.22 28.88
N ASP A 598 18.73 42.36 29.87
CA ASP A 598 19.68 42.59 30.96
C ASP A 598 20.37 41.26 31.20
N GLU A 599 21.67 41.18 30.92
CA GLU A 599 22.54 40.00 30.84
C GLU A 599 22.10 38.80 31.71
N GLY A 600 21.13 38.01 31.21
CA GLY A 600 20.65 36.80 31.89
C GLY A 600 19.58 37.00 32.99
N ARG A 601 19.13 38.23 33.27
CA ARG A 601 18.23 38.59 34.38
C ARG A 601 16.85 39.08 33.96
N ALA A 602 16.71 39.63 32.75
CA ALA A 602 15.42 40.09 32.23
C ALA A 602 15.20 39.70 30.76
N TYR A 603 13.98 39.25 30.46
CA TYR A 603 13.60 38.76 29.12
C TYR A 603 12.29 39.39 28.65
N ARG A 604 12.24 39.85 27.40
CA ARG A 604 11.02 40.30 26.72
C ARG A 604 10.42 39.17 25.91
N LEU A 605 9.13 38.91 26.10
CA LEU A 605 8.37 37.86 25.44
C LEU A 605 7.34 38.49 24.50
N GLU A 606 7.37 38.12 23.23
CA GLU A 606 6.44 38.63 22.22
C GLU A 606 5.95 37.49 21.32
N LYS A 607 4.68 37.55 20.90
CA LYS A 607 4.17 36.61 19.88
C LYS A 607 4.78 37.00 18.54
N TYR A 608 5.54 36.09 17.92
CA TYR A 608 6.09 36.27 16.59
C TYR A 608 5.14 35.68 15.54
N ARG A 609 4.84 36.47 14.51
CA ARG A 609 4.16 35.98 13.30
C ARG A 609 5.22 35.79 12.22
N PRO A 610 5.52 34.55 11.79
CA PRO A 610 6.50 34.35 10.75
C PRO A 610 6.03 34.97 9.44
N GLN A 611 6.94 35.65 8.75
CA GLN A 611 6.68 36.18 7.41
C GLN A 611 6.68 35.03 6.41
N THR A 612 5.66 35.00 5.57
CA THR A 612 5.55 34.03 4.49
C THR A 612 5.87 34.74 3.19
N ARG A 613 6.87 34.24 2.45
CA ARG A 613 7.20 34.73 1.12
C ARG A 613 6.92 33.63 0.10
N THR A 614 6.37 34.00 -1.04
CA THR A 614 6.26 33.10 -2.19
C THR A 614 7.60 33.10 -2.91
N VAL A 615 8.26 31.95 -2.96
CA VAL A 615 9.49 31.74 -3.73
C VAL A 615 9.17 30.78 -4.86
N ILE A 616 9.64 31.11 -6.06
CA ILE A 616 9.64 30.15 -7.18
C ILE A 616 10.84 29.24 -6.98
N GLU A 617 10.60 28.03 -6.51
CA GLU A 617 11.63 27.03 -6.32
C GLU A 617 11.80 26.23 -7.61
N ARG A 618 13.02 26.22 -8.14
CA ARG A 618 13.40 25.43 -9.32
C ARG A 618 13.96 24.10 -8.85
N GLU A 619 13.09 23.14 -8.58
CA GLU A 619 13.53 21.81 -8.18
C GLU A 619 14.15 21.08 -9.37
N ARG A 620 15.38 20.62 -9.18
CA ARG A 620 16.04 19.67 -10.09
C ARG A 620 15.97 18.30 -9.44
N ASN A 621 15.24 17.36 -10.05
CA ASN A 621 15.12 15.99 -9.54
C ASN A 621 16.35 15.11 -9.90
N TYR A 622 17.55 15.70 -9.87
CA TYR A 622 18.81 14.99 -10.12
C TYR A 622 19.97 15.66 -9.37
N ALA A 623 20.90 14.85 -8.86
CA ALA A 623 22.11 15.29 -8.16
C ALA A 623 23.37 14.82 -8.89
N PHE A 624 24.35 15.71 -9.06
CA PHE A 624 25.65 15.37 -9.61
C PHE A 624 26.66 15.21 -8.46
N VAL A 625 27.08 13.97 -8.20
CA VAL A 625 27.95 13.65 -7.06
C VAL A 625 29.33 13.22 -7.54
N PRO A 626 30.38 14.05 -7.40
CA PRO A 626 31.73 13.67 -7.77
C PRO A 626 32.32 12.67 -6.77
N VAL A 627 32.65 11.47 -7.25
CA VAL A 627 33.36 10.46 -6.45
C VAL A 627 34.87 10.59 -6.66
N ARG A 628 35.64 10.51 -5.56
CA ARG A 628 37.11 10.45 -5.63
C ARG A 628 37.54 9.07 -6.13
N PRO A 629 38.74 8.94 -6.73
CA PRO A 629 39.30 7.63 -7.12
C PRO A 629 39.60 6.71 -5.92
N ASP A 630 39.39 7.19 -4.70
CA ASP A 630 39.51 6.42 -3.46
C ASP A 630 38.13 5.87 -3.05
N TRP A 631 37.92 4.58 -3.27
CA TRP A 631 36.70 3.86 -2.93
C TRP A 631 36.61 3.46 -1.45
N THR A 632 37.64 3.75 -0.66
CA THR A 632 37.66 3.48 0.79
C THR A 632 37.28 4.70 1.63
N ASP A 633 37.32 5.90 1.05
CA ASP A 633 36.95 7.16 1.70
C ASP A 633 35.50 7.57 1.38
N SER A 634 34.60 7.31 2.33
CA SER A 634 33.18 7.67 2.21
C SER A 634 32.89 9.15 2.42
N ARG A 635 33.85 9.98 2.84
CA ARG A 635 33.60 11.39 3.21
C ARG A 635 33.11 12.25 2.04
N GLY A 636 33.55 11.95 0.82
CA GLY A 636 33.08 12.65 -0.38
C GLY A 636 31.64 12.31 -0.79
N LEU A 637 31.13 11.16 -0.36
CA LEU A 637 29.77 10.70 -0.63
C LEU A 637 28.82 10.95 0.53
N LEU A 638 29.22 10.64 1.76
CA LEU A 638 28.36 10.73 2.93
C LEU A 638 28.55 12.04 3.70
N GLY A 639 29.64 12.78 3.44
CA GLY A 639 30.00 13.96 4.22
C GLY A 639 30.93 13.63 5.40
N PHE A 640 31.27 14.65 6.17
CA PHE A 640 32.20 14.52 7.29
C PHE A 640 31.86 15.47 8.44
N HIS A 641 32.24 15.09 9.64
CA HIS A 641 32.16 15.98 10.80
C HIS A 641 33.29 17.00 10.74
N ASN A 642 32.96 18.28 10.59
CA ASN A 642 33.93 19.36 10.59
C ASN A 642 34.30 19.71 12.04
N LEU A 643 35.54 19.42 12.42
CA LEU A 643 36.04 19.63 13.78
C LEU A 643 36.20 21.11 14.15
N ILE A 644 36.30 22.00 13.16
CA ILE A 644 36.47 23.44 13.38
C ILE A 644 35.12 24.09 13.68
N THR A 645 34.06 23.70 12.96
CA THR A 645 32.71 24.26 13.12
C THR A 645 31.85 23.46 14.09
N GLY A 646 32.27 22.25 14.47
CA GLY A 646 31.48 21.34 15.32
C GLY A 646 30.21 20.81 14.62
N THR A 647 30.11 20.96 13.30
CA THR A 647 28.92 20.61 12.51
C THR A 647 29.23 19.54 11.48
N TYR A 648 28.21 18.75 11.12
CA TYR A 648 28.33 17.75 10.06
C TYR A 648 28.14 18.42 8.69
N SER A 649 29.14 18.31 7.83
CA SER A 649 29.07 18.76 6.45
C SER A 649 28.50 17.63 5.59
N ALA A 650 27.17 17.64 5.37
CA ALA A 650 26.49 16.72 4.47
C ALA A 650 26.75 17.09 2.99
N THR A 651 26.69 16.10 2.11
CA THR A 651 26.84 16.23 0.66
C THR A 651 25.47 16.17 -0.03
N ASP A 652 25.40 16.56 -1.31
CA ASP A 652 24.18 16.47 -2.12
C ASP A 652 23.67 15.03 -2.29
N PHE A 653 24.50 14.02 -2.02
CA PHE A 653 24.10 12.61 -2.04
C PHE A 653 23.12 12.25 -0.91
N LEU A 654 23.11 13.01 0.19
CA LEU A 654 22.23 12.80 1.34
C LEU A 654 21.04 13.76 1.38
N ARG A 655 20.88 14.62 0.37
CA ARG A 655 19.81 15.62 0.29
C ARG A 655 18.55 15.05 -0.33
#